data_AF-A0A8H7S833-F1
#
_entry.id   AF-A0A8H7S833-F1
#
_cell.length_a   1.000
_cell.length_b   1.000
_cell.length_c   1.000
_cell.angle_alpha   90.00
_cell.angle_beta   90.00
_cell.angle_gamma   90.00
#
_symmetry.space_group_name_H-M   'P 1'
#
loop_
_entity.id
_entity.type
_entity.pdbx_description
1 polymer ?
#
loop_
_entity_poly.entity_id
_entity_poly.type
_entity_poly.pdbx_seq_one_letter_code
_entity_poly.pdbx_strand_id
1 'polypeptide(L)'
;NKPIFQIAHPLLSEQTFNSVCSSLQKKLQEFLKQKPSDVDRGLLNGVLSILVILENIFETTDLTYKLLSNKASQGIATEIFEAMYFDLEGEGEEKDICKTITRAASTVWSMISTSVSNSEDDSYRSHLFEPVLLHVKDSITDVTRAESPSTILGRIDKLITSFYPVGSQGFKDAVTTLLGNATSWETLRSPFTQYTSSLLTLGINDKYVGLLQTPPVDTDELVPVAYDSFGLSAYGRLIFSMAEYVVRIGPDELFDGNDREWVMRHLMLTSIECQHGLDVPGCSQIWNSSVAGSTPIVLEFLQRANYIFNYRFETVLVSEPGHNWYTLLYSAIKNQNDKINNFLGFVASLMRPNHDDDDETTLIDVMSGALVETILTKLIAQTGLKSDALPLWLGLVKAEAAELKLPIKVAIINAIKTVFSQETSYKTLQSELTSKLSGISSLGEFGVDTGKAWKLLVTLNATSTDHGDAISIPSQRLMHLVLTIRKWFEDDSSLDDIESYQRTRVLVEIAQLFINIAKSVKDVSGGQWEFFLERSYEWMTYSDPELDEELPLVYFAAQLFFTLKKLAYEGIVDLLASLDDQAPQFYETLLKLFIKEGEWSLSTTSTKPKIIYQELLADLTEDVPSSALFESSDISNIVTLLKSSNEILQKRAFKLLEMQITHIVQELSVRLEFSASNDEENNDKVYIDKALFEYMINPPNISKWYTLPLDEQALHDVFGFMLAWLLMFEHFNNITFRLKQEYTAQLKDANAVSKMMPFISKILGVGAGQIIQPFDLSLWDINEYEIDGFDSAHEISYQVFAAHLYYRALKHIPSLIRQWWVDCKNRQLTIGVESYTEKNFSAMLINSELDLLARDDIKSLLQDNDNDFTVKALRAASEVSATYRVDEQNMQIAIKLPSNFPLRQIDVEGVQKVGVSDKQWRGWMFSVAAVIGSQNGNIVDALTVFKRNVNLHFSGVEDCTICYSIISAQDRSIPTKQCRTCKNKFHASCLYKWFRSSNSASCPLCRTVF
;
A
#
# COMPACT_ATOMS: atom_id res chain seq x y z
N ASN A 1 -32.84 41.04 -41.76
CA ASN A 1 -32.97 41.84 -43.00
C ASN A 1 -33.58 43.22 -42.77
N LYS A 2 -32.82 44.11 -42.13
CA LYS A 2 -32.80 45.57 -42.31
C LYS A 2 -31.39 46.01 -41.85
N PRO A 3 -30.60 46.72 -42.66
CA PRO A 3 -29.23 47.09 -42.31
C PRO A 3 -29.28 48.35 -41.43
N ILE A 4 -28.76 48.29 -40.21
CA ILE A 4 -28.70 49.46 -39.30
C ILE A 4 -27.38 50.23 -39.42
N PHE A 5 -26.39 49.74 -40.17
CA PHE A 5 -25.10 50.42 -40.29
C PHE A 5 -24.65 50.58 -41.74
N GLN A 6 -25.33 51.47 -42.48
CA GLN A 6 -24.75 52.11 -43.65
C GLN A 6 -25.18 53.59 -43.69
N ILE A 7 -24.66 54.41 -42.79
CA ILE A 7 -24.63 55.87 -43.00
C ILE A 7 -23.34 56.44 -42.40
N ALA A 8 -22.51 57.00 -43.28
CA ALA A 8 -21.42 57.88 -42.94
C ALA A 8 -21.95 59.21 -42.37
N HIS A 9 -21.64 59.54 -41.11
CA HIS A 9 -21.47 60.90 -40.54
C HIS A 9 -21.14 60.81 -39.02
N PRO A 10 -20.56 61.87 -38.40
CA PRO A 10 -19.66 61.74 -37.26
C PRO A 10 -20.38 61.53 -35.92
N LEU A 11 -19.70 60.75 -35.08
CA LEU A 11 -19.76 60.81 -33.61
C LEU A 11 -21.16 60.56 -33.00
N LEU A 12 -21.46 59.29 -32.71
CA LEU A 12 -21.90 58.99 -31.35
C LEU A 12 -20.96 59.79 -30.42
N SER A 13 -21.51 60.56 -29.49
CA SER A 13 -20.63 61.17 -28.48
C SER A 13 -19.81 60.04 -27.85
N GLU A 14 -18.56 60.30 -27.51
CA GLU A 14 -17.68 59.29 -26.92
C GLU A 14 -18.37 58.59 -25.73
N GLN A 15 -19.21 59.32 -24.98
CA GLN A 15 -20.09 58.79 -23.94
C GLN A 15 -21.15 57.80 -24.45
N THR A 16 -21.86 58.09 -25.54
CA THR A 16 -22.88 57.18 -26.08
C THR A 16 -22.24 55.94 -26.70
N PHE A 17 -21.10 56.08 -27.37
CA PHE A 17 -20.33 54.93 -27.89
C PHE A 17 -19.86 54.03 -26.75
N ASN A 18 -19.23 54.59 -25.70
CA ASN A 18 -18.77 53.84 -24.54
C ASN A 18 -19.94 53.13 -23.83
N SER A 19 -21.10 53.78 -23.69
CA SER A 19 -22.31 53.18 -23.09
C SER A 19 -22.83 51.98 -23.90
N VAL A 20 -22.75 52.01 -25.23
CA VAL A 20 -23.17 50.89 -26.09
C VAL A 20 -22.18 49.73 -25.94
N CYS A 21 -20.87 50.00 -26.01
CA CYS A 21 -19.84 48.99 -25.82
C CYS A 21 -19.95 48.32 -24.43
N SER A 22 -20.12 49.09 -23.37
CA SER A 22 -20.33 48.54 -22.01
C SER A 22 -21.61 47.70 -21.90
N SER A 23 -22.68 48.06 -22.58
CA SER A 23 -23.93 47.26 -22.57
C SER A 23 -23.79 45.95 -23.35
N LEU A 24 -23.03 45.93 -24.44
CA LEU A 24 -22.76 44.72 -25.21
C LEU A 24 -21.86 43.77 -24.42
N GLN A 25 -20.78 44.31 -23.86
CA GLN A 25 -19.85 43.57 -23.00
C GLN A 25 -20.58 42.95 -21.80
N LYS A 26 -21.41 43.73 -21.09
CA LYS A 26 -22.14 43.25 -19.91
C LYS A 26 -23.03 42.04 -20.22
N LYS A 27 -23.68 42.00 -21.38
CA LYS A 27 -24.51 40.85 -21.79
C LYS A 27 -23.70 39.61 -22.13
N LEU A 28 -22.53 39.78 -22.75
CA LEU A 28 -21.60 38.66 -22.98
C LEU A 28 -21.06 38.13 -21.64
N GLN A 29 -20.72 39.02 -20.70
CA GLN A 29 -20.30 38.64 -19.35
C GLN A 29 -21.41 37.93 -18.56
N GLU A 30 -22.66 38.39 -18.66
CA GLU A 30 -23.81 37.73 -18.04
C GLU A 30 -23.97 36.30 -18.56
N PHE A 31 -23.74 36.06 -19.85
CA PHE A 31 -23.74 34.73 -20.46
C PHE A 31 -22.60 33.84 -19.97
N LEU A 32 -21.36 34.35 -19.99
CA LEU A 32 -20.18 33.59 -19.57
C LEU A 32 -20.17 33.25 -18.06
N LYS A 33 -20.95 33.96 -17.24
CA LYS A 33 -21.10 33.68 -15.80
C LYS A 33 -22.16 32.62 -15.48
N GLN A 34 -22.99 32.20 -16.43
CA GLN A 34 -24.02 31.19 -16.14
C GLN A 34 -23.41 29.80 -16.12
N LYS A 35 -23.83 28.98 -15.16
CA LYS A 35 -23.51 27.56 -15.16
C LYS A 35 -24.10 26.93 -16.43
N PRO A 36 -23.40 26.00 -17.09
CA PRO A 36 -23.91 25.31 -18.28
C PRO A 36 -25.32 24.73 -18.10
N SER A 37 -25.66 24.29 -16.89
CA SER A 37 -26.96 23.70 -16.57
C SER A 37 -28.14 24.69 -16.45
N ASP A 38 -27.90 25.99 -16.27
CA ASP A 38 -28.92 26.98 -15.85
C ASP A 38 -29.12 28.13 -16.84
N VAL A 39 -28.77 27.93 -18.13
CA VAL A 39 -28.74 29.04 -19.09
C VAL A 39 -30.12 29.45 -19.60
N ASP A 40 -30.52 30.71 -19.39
CA ASP A 40 -31.80 31.24 -19.88
C ASP A 40 -31.81 31.37 -21.42
N ARG A 41 -32.82 30.79 -22.08
CA ARG A 41 -33.04 30.88 -23.53
C ARG A 41 -33.17 32.33 -24.02
N GLY A 42 -33.68 33.24 -23.18
CA GLY A 42 -33.72 34.67 -23.48
C GLY A 42 -32.32 35.30 -23.61
N LEU A 43 -31.39 34.89 -22.73
CA LEU A 43 -30.00 35.32 -22.74
C LEU A 43 -29.25 34.76 -23.95
N LEU A 44 -29.41 33.46 -24.26
CA LEU A 44 -28.79 32.81 -25.43
C LEU A 44 -29.11 33.53 -26.75
N ASN A 45 -30.40 33.79 -26.98
CA ASN A 45 -30.83 34.50 -28.20
C ASN A 45 -30.35 35.97 -28.22
N GLY A 46 -30.27 36.59 -27.05
CA GLY A 46 -29.70 37.93 -26.88
C GLY A 46 -28.22 37.99 -27.27
N VAL A 47 -27.42 37.01 -26.82
CA VAL A 47 -25.99 36.89 -27.14
C VAL A 47 -25.77 36.60 -28.62
N LEU A 48 -26.54 35.67 -29.21
CA LEU A 48 -26.45 35.37 -30.63
C LEU A 48 -26.73 36.62 -31.48
N SER A 49 -27.73 37.41 -31.11
CA SER A 49 -28.04 38.68 -31.78
C SER A 49 -26.89 39.69 -31.67
N ILE A 50 -26.21 39.74 -30.51
CA ILE A 50 -25.03 40.59 -30.29
C ILE A 50 -23.87 40.15 -31.18
N LEU A 51 -23.58 38.85 -31.27
CA LEU A 51 -22.49 38.33 -32.11
C LEU A 51 -22.73 38.61 -33.60
N VAL A 52 -23.97 38.49 -34.08
CA VAL A 52 -24.32 38.87 -35.47
C VAL A 52 -24.14 40.37 -35.70
N ILE A 53 -24.46 41.22 -34.73
CA ILE A 53 -24.19 42.67 -34.83
C ILE A 53 -22.68 42.93 -34.91
N LEU A 54 -21.89 42.26 -34.07
CA LEU A 54 -20.44 42.40 -34.04
C LEU A 54 -19.79 41.88 -35.32
N GLU A 55 -20.29 40.78 -35.89
CA GLU A 55 -19.85 40.24 -37.19
C GLU A 55 -19.95 41.30 -38.30
N ASN A 56 -21.09 41.99 -38.39
CA ASN A 56 -21.29 43.08 -39.36
C ASN A 56 -20.40 44.31 -39.08
N ILE A 57 -20.05 44.57 -37.81
CA ILE A 57 -19.18 45.70 -37.43
C ILE A 57 -17.72 45.41 -37.80
N PHE A 58 -17.26 44.18 -37.56
CA PHE A 58 -15.88 43.75 -37.79
C PHE A 58 -15.58 43.34 -39.25
N GLU A 59 -16.59 43.31 -40.12
CA GLU A 59 -16.43 43.10 -41.57
C GLU A 59 -15.61 44.20 -42.25
N THR A 60 -15.57 45.41 -41.68
CA THR A 60 -14.81 46.56 -42.22
C THR A 60 -13.56 46.84 -41.41
N THR A 61 -12.37 46.69 -42.02
CA THR A 61 -11.06 46.86 -41.35
C THR A 61 -10.90 48.20 -40.63
N ASP A 62 -11.32 49.33 -41.21
CA ASP A 62 -11.21 50.67 -40.59
C ASP A 62 -12.06 50.83 -39.31
N LEU A 63 -13.20 50.14 -39.23
CA LEU A 63 -14.05 50.13 -38.03
C LEU A 63 -13.48 49.20 -36.95
N THR A 64 -12.92 48.06 -37.34
CA THR A 64 -12.21 47.14 -36.45
C THR A 64 -11.07 47.84 -35.72
N TYR A 65 -10.23 48.61 -36.43
CA TYR A 65 -9.12 49.34 -35.81
C TYR A 65 -9.61 50.44 -34.85
N LYS A 66 -10.62 51.24 -35.24
CA LYS A 66 -11.20 52.27 -34.37
C LYS A 66 -11.83 51.68 -33.10
N LEU A 67 -12.49 50.54 -33.21
CA LEU A 67 -13.10 49.86 -32.06
C LEU A 67 -12.04 49.27 -31.12
N LEU A 68 -10.99 48.63 -31.64
CA LEU A 68 -9.93 48.05 -30.82
C LEU A 68 -9.03 49.11 -30.14
N SER A 69 -8.91 50.30 -30.74
CA SER A 69 -8.17 51.43 -30.15
C SER A 69 -8.90 52.12 -28.99
N ASN A 70 -10.21 51.85 -28.79
CA ASN A 70 -10.98 52.41 -27.69
C ASN A 70 -10.97 51.46 -26.47
N LYS A 71 -10.56 51.99 -25.31
CA LYS A 71 -10.54 51.26 -24.03
C LYS A 71 -11.89 50.65 -23.64
N ALA A 72 -13.00 51.29 -24.01
CA ALA A 72 -14.35 50.82 -23.66
C ALA A 72 -14.77 49.52 -24.39
N SER A 73 -14.05 49.13 -25.45
CA SER A 73 -14.35 47.95 -26.28
C SER A 73 -13.33 46.83 -26.15
N GLN A 74 -12.23 47.03 -25.40
CA GLN A 74 -11.20 46.01 -25.20
C GLN A 74 -11.76 44.72 -24.59
N GLY A 75 -12.66 44.84 -23.61
CA GLY A 75 -13.30 43.66 -23.01
C GLY A 75 -14.30 42.95 -23.94
N ILE A 76 -14.78 43.57 -25.02
CA ILE A 76 -15.66 42.85 -25.96
C ILE A 76 -14.88 41.73 -26.65
N ALA A 77 -13.61 41.96 -27.01
CA ALA A 77 -12.78 40.97 -27.68
C ALA A 77 -12.45 39.78 -26.76
N THR A 78 -12.17 40.05 -25.48
CA THR A 78 -11.97 39.03 -24.44
C THR A 78 -13.21 38.15 -24.28
N GLU A 79 -14.37 38.75 -24.20
CA GLU A 79 -15.63 38.04 -23.98
C GLU A 79 -16.05 37.24 -25.24
N ILE A 80 -15.73 37.72 -26.44
CA ILE A 80 -15.88 36.94 -27.69
C ILE A 80 -14.95 35.73 -27.66
N PHE A 81 -13.69 35.91 -27.26
CA PHE A 81 -12.72 34.83 -27.20
C PHE A 81 -13.17 33.73 -26.24
N GLU A 82 -13.64 34.07 -25.04
CA GLU A 82 -14.19 33.10 -24.08
C GLU A 82 -15.44 32.40 -24.64
N ALA A 83 -16.31 33.12 -25.35
CA ALA A 83 -17.51 32.54 -25.96
C ALA A 83 -17.20 31.51 -27.06
N MET A 84 -16.01 31.53 -27.68
CA MET A 84 -15.56 30.49 -28.63
C MET A 84 -15.37 29.12 -27.99
N TYR A 85 -15.28 29.05 -26.66
CA TYR A 85 -15.00 27.82 -25.94
C TYR A 85 -16.07 27.48 -24.90
N PHE A 86 -17.17 28.21 -24.90
CA PHE A 86 -18.33 27.91 -24.05
C PHE A 86 -18.99 26.61 -24.55
N ASP A 87 -19.07 25.60 -23.68
CA ASP A 87 -19.72 24.31 -23.96
C ASP A 87 -20.80 23.98 -22.92
N LEU A 88 -21.90 23.38 -23.40
CA LEU A 88 -23.02 22.94 -22.58
C LEU A 88 -23.04 21.42 -22.45
N GLU A 89 -22.88 20.91 -21.23
CA GLU A 89 -23.08 19.49 -20.93
C GLU A 89 -24.59 19.16 -20.94
N GLY A 90 -25.00 18.14 -21.73
CA GLY A 90 -26.41 17.72 -21.88
C GLY A 90 -26.88 17.45 -23.33
N GLU A 91 -28.18 17.17 -23.51
CA GLU A 91 -28.89 17.01 -24.80
C GLU A 91 -30.11 17.96 -24.84
N GLY A 92 -30.32 18.72 -25.94
CA GLY A 92 -31.46 19.66 -26.06
C GLY A 92 -31.27 20.78 -27.11
N GLU A 93 -32.33 21.55 -27.38
CA GLU A 93 -32.32 22.70 -28.31
C GLU A 93 -31.36 23.82 -27.85
N GLU A 94 -31.22 24.02 -26.54
CA GLU A 94 -30.33 25.02 -25.94
C GLU A 94 -28.85 24.75 -26.28
N LYS A 95 -28.44 23.47 -26.35
CA LYS A 95 -27.08 23.07 -26.75
C LYS A 95 -26.79 23.41 -28.21
N ASP A 96 -27.76 23.26 -29.09
CA ASP A 96 -27.60 23.62 -30.50
C ASP A 96 -27.52 25.15 -30.71
N ILE A 97 -28.23 25.92 -29.89
CA ILE A 97 -28.09 27.38 -29.84
C ILE A 97 -26.69 27.76 -29.33
N CYS A 98 -26.19 27.12 -28.27
CA CYS A 98 -24.82 27.35 -27.79
C CYS A 98 -23.76 27.00 -28.85
N LYS A 99 -23.84 25.84 -29.52
CA LYS A 99 -22.94 25.53 -30.65
C LYS A 99 -22.98 26.59 -31.74
N THR A 100 -24.15 27.20 -31.98
CA THR A 100 -24.32 28.28 -32.94
C THR A 100 -23.66 29.58 -32.45
N ILE A 101 -23.79 29.90 -31.16
CA ILE A 101 -23.08 31.01 -30.49
C ILE A 101 -21.56 30.80 -30.57
N THR A 102 -21.05 29.62 -30.22
CA THR A 102 -19.62 29.26 -30.29
C THR A 102 -19.06 29.43 -31.71
N ARG A 103 -19.84 28.99 -32.72
CA ARG A 103 -19.48 29.17 -34.14
C ARG A 103 -19.46 30.64 -34.55
N ALA A 104 -20.49 31.40 -34.18
CA ALA A 104 -20.56 32.84 -34.47
C ALA A 104 -19.42 33.61 -33.79
N ALA A 105 -19.12 33.32 -32.53
CA ALA A 105 -17.99 33.88 -31.80
C ALA A 105 -16.65 33.55 -32.48
N SER A 106 -16.47 32.31 -32.95
CA SER A 106 -15.27 31.91 -33.70
C SER A 106 -15.11 32.66 -35.03
N THR A 107 -16.22 32.88 -35.75
CA THR A 107 -16.21 33.69 -36.98
C THR A 107 -15.82 35.14 -36.69
N VAL A 108 -16.43 35.76 -35.67
CA VAL A 108 -16.11 37.13 -35.25
C VAL A 108 -14.64 37.24 -34.81
N TRP A 109 -14.16 36.28 -34.01
CA TRP A 109 -12.75 36.25 -33.60
C TRP A 109 -11.80 36.12 -34.78
N SER A 110 -12.09 35.25 -35.75
CA SER A 110 -11.27 35.10 -36.95
C SER A 110 -11.18 36.39 -37.77
N MET A 111 -12.26 37.17 -37.84
CA MET A 111 -12.26 38.48 -38.51
C MET A 111 -11.38 39.49 -37.77
N ILE A 112 -11.48 39.52 -36.44
CA ILE A 112 -10.66 40.38 -35.57
C ILE A 112 -9.18 40.01 -35.69
N SER A 113 -8.82 38.73 -35.51
CA SER A 113 -7.44 38.25 -35.53
C SER A 113 -6.78 38.45 -36.89
N THR A 114 -7.48 38.14 -37.99
CA THR A 114 -6.96 38.34 -39.36
C THR A 114 -6.72 39.82 -39.67
N SER A 115 -7.63 40.69 -39.25
CA SER A 115 -7.49 42.15 -39.43
C SER A 115 -6.28 42.70 -38.67
N VAL A 116 -6.06 42.23 -37.44
CA VAL A 116 -4.94 42.68 -36.60
C VAL A 116 -3.60 42.07 -37.05
N SER A 117 -3.59 40.80 -37.47
CA SER A 117 -2.37 40.14 -37.98
C SER A 117 -1.88 40.76 -39.30
N ASN A 118 -2.77 41.26 -40.15
CA ASN A 118 -2.42 41.92 -41.42
C ASN A 118 -2.01 43.40 -41.28
N SER A 119 -2.10 43.98 -40.08
CA SER A 119 -1.65 45.37 -39.82
C SER A 119 -0.13 45.45 -39.71
N GLU A 120 0.47 46.50 -40.30
CA GLU A 120 1.91 46.81 -40.18
C GLU A 120 2.28 47.45 -38.82
N ASP A 121 1.29 47.95 -38.07
CA ASP A 121 1.49 48.62 -36.78
C ASP A 121 1.29 47.62 -35.62
N ASP A 122 2.39 47.33 -34.92
CA ASP A 122 2.46 46.39 -33.79
C ASP A 122 1.67 46.86 -32.56
N SER A 123 1.30 48.15 -32.47
CA SER A 123 0.48 48.65 -31.37
C SER A 123 -0.92 48.01 -31.38
N TYR A 124 -1.52 47.72 -32.53
CA TYR A 124 -2.84 47.09 -32.57
C TYR A 124 -2.81 45.64 -32.08
N ARG A 125 -1.70 44.93 -32.32
CA ARG A 125 -1.49 43.58 -31.80
C ARG A 125 -1.44 43.60 -30.28
N SER A 126 -0.68 44.52 -29.67
CA SER A 126 -0.62 44.61 -28.20
C SER A 126 -1.96 45.01 -27.56
N HIS A 127 -2.70 45.96 -28.16
CA HIS A 127 -3.99 46.43 -27.61
C HIS A 127 -5.10 45.38 -27.62
N LEU A 128 -5.05 44.38 -28.50
CA LEU A 128 -5.97 43.23 -28.54
C LEU A 128 -5.43 42.04 -27.75
N PHE A 129 -4.16 41.69 -27.97
CA PHE A 129 -3.58 40.45 -27.46
C PHE A 129 -3.35 40.48 -25.94
N GLU A 130 -2.78 41.57 -25.41
CA GLU A 130 -2.40 41.65 -24.00
C GLU A 130 -3.60 41.55 -23.04
N PRO A 131 -4.73 42.25 -23.27
CA PRO A 131 -5.92 42.11 -22.41
C PRO A 131 -6.54 40.71 -22.45
N VAL A 132 -6.56 40.05 -23.62
CA VAL A 132 -7.09 38.69 -23.76
C VAL A 132 -6.16 37.69 -23.07
N LEU A 133 -4.84 37.84 -23.25
CA LEU A 133 -3.85 36.99 -22.60
C LEU A 133 -3.92 37.10 -21.07
N LEU A 134 -4.03 38.31 -20.52
CA LEU A 134 -4.19 38.54 -19.08
C LEU A 134 -5.48 37.93 -18.54
N HIS A 135 -6.59 38.04 -19.28
CA HIS A 135 -7.85 37.41 -18.88
C HIS A 135 -7.78 35.88 -18.84
N VAL A 136 -7.18 35.27 -19.87
CA VAL A 136 -7.02 33.81 -19.92
C VAL A 136 -6.04 33.33 -18.84
N LYS A 137 -5.02 34.13 -18.53
CA LYS A 137 -4.11 33.89 -17.40
C LYS A 137 -4.86 33.89 -16.05
N ASP A 138 -5.68 34.91 -15.79
CA ASP A 138 -6.47 35.00 -14.55
C ASP A 138 -7.45 33.83 -14.43
N SER A 139 -7.87 33.25 -15.55
CA SER A 139 -8.75 32.08 -15.59
C SER A 139 -8.08 30.78 -15.11
N ILE A 140 -6.74 30.69 -15.16
CA ILE A 140 -5.98 29.53 -14.67
C ILE A 140 -6.06 29.44 -13.14
N THR A 141 -6.01 30.56 -12.43
CA THR A 141 -6.04 30.57 -10.95
C THR A 141 -7.47 30.59 -10.38
N ASP A 142 -8.49 30.79 -11.21
CA ASP A 142 -9.90 30.84 -10.81
C ASP A 142 -10.51 29.44 -10.54
N VAL A 143 -10.46 29.01 -9.28
CA VAL A 143 -11.02 27.73 -8.81
C VAL A 143 -12.53 27.55 -9.03
N THR A 144 -13.26 28.61 -9.38
CA THR A 144 -14.72 28.52 -9.63
C THR A 144 -15.05 27.98 -11.02
N ARG A 145 -14.07 27.92 -11.93
CA ARG A 145 -14.25 27.38 -13.27
C ARG A 145 -14.26 25.85 -13.27
N ALA A 146 -15.23 25.27 -13.98
CA ALA A 146 -15.35 23.83 -14.18
C ALA A 146 -14.39 23.26 -15.25
N GLU A 147 -13.70 24.14 -15.98
CA GLU A 147 -12.80 23.75 -17.07
C GLU A 147 -11.48 23.19 -16.53
N SER A 148 -10.98 22.13 -17.16
CA SER A 148 -9.68 21.57 -16.79
C SER A 148 -8.54 22.53 -17.16
N PRO A 149 -7.47 22.61 -16.34
CA PRO A 149 -6.36 23.51 -16.64
C PRO A 149 -5.70 23.22 -17.99
N SER A 150 -5.60 21.95 -18.42
CA SER A 150 -5.13 21.56 -19.76
C SER A 150 -5.98 22.10 -20.91
N THR A 151 -7.29 22.26 -20.69
CA THR A 151 -8.20 22.86 -21.68
C THR A 151 -7.92 24.35 -21.85
N ILE A 152 -7.70 25.07 -20.74
CA ILE A 152 -7.34 26.49 -20.75
C ILE A 152 -6.01 26.69 -21.48
N LEU A 153 -5.03 25.81 -21.26
CA LEU A 153 -3.75 25.84 -22.00
C LEU A 153 -3.92 25.66 -23.51
N GLY A 154 -4.87 24.83 -23.94
CA GLY A 154 -5.22 24.70 -25.37
C GLY A 154 -5.69 26.02 -25.99
N ARG A 155 -6.36 26.88 -25.20
CA ARG A 155 -6.79 28.22 -25.64
C ARG A 155 -5.61 29.18 -25.72
N ILE A 156 -4.74 29.15 -24.72
CA ILE A 156 -3.51 29.96 -24.65
C ILE A 156 -2.62 29.65 -25.85
N ASP A 157 -2.37 28.36 -26.10
CA ASP A 157 -1.54 27.91 -27.21
C ASP A 157 -2.10 28.40 -28.56
N LYS A 158 -3.41 28.22 -28.79
CA LYS A 158 -4.09 28.77 -29.98
C LYS A 158 -4.00 30.29 -30.08
N LEU A 159 -4.16 31.00 -28.97
CA LEU A 159 -4.08 32.46 -28.92
C LEU A 159 -2.68 32.94 -29.30
N ILE A 160 -1.65 32.42 -28.63
CA ILE A 160 -0.25 32.86 -28.82
C ILE A 160 0.22 32.51 -30.24
N THR A 161 -0.01 31.28 -30.70
CA THR A 161 0.42 30.82 -32.04
C THR A 161 -0.32 31.52 -33.19
N SER A 162 -1.52 32.07 -32.95
CA SER A 162 -2.26 32.85 -33.96
C SER A 162 -1.64 34.23 -34.25
N PHE A 163 -0.90 34.80 -33.29
CA PHE A 163 -0.29 36.13 -33.41
C PHE A 163 1.24 36.08 -33.55
N TYR A 164 1.89 35.07 -32.97
CA TYR A 164 3.35 34.97 -32.91
C TYR A 164 3.82 33.56 -33.23
N PRO A 165 4.72 33.37 -34.22
CA PRO A 165 5.40 32.09 -34.43
C PRO A 165 6.23 31.69 -33.20
N VAL A 166 6.29 30.39 -32.92
CA VAL A 166 7.16 29.82 -31.86
C VAL A 166 8.61 30.24 -32.10
N GLY A 167 9.32 30.61 -31.03
CA GLY A 167 10.70 31.10 -31.08
C GLY A 167 10.86 32.59 -31.43
N SER A 168 9.78 33.30 -31.81
CA SER A 168 9.83 34.75 -32.03
C SER A 168 9.95 35.54 -30.71
N GLN A 169 10.47 36.77 -30.78
CA GLN A 169 10.55 37.63 -29.58
C GLN A 169 9.17 37.89 -28.98
N GLY A 170 8.15 38.15 -29.81
CA GLY A 170 6.77 38.33 -29.35
C GLY A 170 6.19 37.08 -28.67
N PHE A 171 6.58 35.88 -29.11
CA PHE A 171 6.25 34.64 -28.41
C PHE A 171 6.90 34.59 -27.02
N LYS A 172 8.19 34.92 -26.91
CA LYS A 172 8.91 34.96 -25.63
C LYS A 172 8.35 36.02 -24.67
N ASP A 173 7.90 37.16 -25.19
CA ASP A 173 7.26 38.22 -24.41
C ASP A 173 5.87 37.78 -23.92
N ALA A 174 5.07 37.12 -24.77
CA ALA A 174 3.78 36.55 -24.39
C ALA A 174 3.91 35.50 -23.28
N VAL A 175 4.88 34.60 -23.38
CA VAL A 175 5.19 33.61 -22.34
C VAL A 175 5.57 34.31 -21.02
N THR A 176 6.31 35.42 -21.08
CA THR A 176 6.65 36.22 -19.88
C THR A 176 5.39 36.78 -19.22
N THR A 177 4.49 37.35 -20.01
CA THR A 177 3.21 37.89 -19.51
C THR A 177 2.37 36.79 -18.85
N LEU A 178 2.34 35.59 -19.45
CA LEU A 178 1.64 34.42 -18.91
C LEU A 178 2.21 33.97 -17.57
N LEU A 179 3.53 33.83 -17.44
CA LEU A 179 4.19 33.46 -16.18
C LEU A 179 3.96 34.49 -15.08
N GLY A 180 3.96 35.78 -15.43
CA GLY A 180 3.95 36.87 -14.46
C GLY A 180 5.30 37.08 -13.80
N ASN A 181 5.28 37.39 -12.51
CA ASN A 181 6.47 37.66 -11.71
C ASN A 181 6.58 36.69 -10.54
N ALA A 182 7.80 36.53 -10.01
CA ALA A 182 8.07 35.63 -8.89
C ALA A 182 7.23 35.95 -7.64
N THR A 183 6.98 37.24 -7.37
CA THR A 183 6.19 37.67 -6.20
C THR A 183 4.75 37.20 -6.25
N SER A 184 4.12 37.14 -7.43
CA SER A 184 2.76 36.60 -7.58
C SER A 184 2.68 35.11 -7.25
N TRP A 185 3.70 34.34 -7.62
CA TRP A 185 3.77 32.91 -7.30
C TRP A 185 4.00 32.69 -5.80
N GLU A 186 4.87 33.48 -5.17
CA GLU A 186 5.08 33.38 -3.72
C GLU A 186 3.83 33.79 -2.93
N THR A 187 3.07 34.77 -3.41
CA THR A 187 1.78 35.14 -2.79
C THR A 187 0.77 34.01 -2.88
N LEU A 188 0.72 33.29 -4.00
CA LEU A 188 -0.14 32.11 -4.15
C LEU A 188 0.35 30.91 -3.34
N ARG A 189 1.67 30.82 -3.11
CA ARG A 189 2.29 29.73 -2.35
C ARG A 189 2.19 29.94 -0.83
N SER A 190 2.06 31.17 -0.35
CA SER A 190 2.13 31.50 1.08
C SER A 190 1.20 30.70 1.99
N PRO A 191 -0.01 30.25 1.59
CA PRO A 191 -0.84 29.40 2.45
C PRO A 191 -0.24 28.01 2.76
N PHE A 192 0.64 27.51 1.89
CA PHE A 192 1.21 26.15 1.97
C PHE A 192 2.51 26.06 2.77
N THR A 193 2.78 27.07 3.61
CA THR A 193 3.96 27.05 4.51
C THR A 193 3.66 26.41 5.87
N GLN A 194 2.37 26.25 6.21
CA GLN A 194 1.91 25.56 7.41
C GLN A 194 1.78 24.06 7.16
N TYR A 195 1.90 23.26 8.22
CA TYR A 195 1.73 21.81 8.16
C TYR A 195 1.17 21.28 9.48
N THR A 196 0.59 20.08 9.41
CA THR A 196 0.06 19.33 10.55
C THR A 196 1.08 18.34 11.07
N SER A 197 0.85 17.80 12.29
CA SER A 197 1.66 16.74 12.88
C SER A 197 1.85 15.53 11.96
N SER A 198 0.87 15.21 11.11
CA SER A 198 0.96 14.12 10.12
C SER A 198 2.17 14.20 9.19
N LEU A 199 2.66 15.40 8.88
CA LEU A 199 3.87 15.59 8.07
C LEU A 199 5.11 15.01 8.79
N LEU A 200 5.17 15.10 10.13
CA LEU A 200 6.32 14.65 10.91
C LEU A 200 6.57 13.14 10.80
N THR A 201 5.54 12.34 10.48
CA THR A 201 5.69 10.91 10.19
C THR A 201 6.63 10.65 9.02
N LEU A 202 6.74 11.58 8.06
CA LEU A 202 7.68 11.49 6.94
C LEU A 202 9.14 11.50 7.40
N GLY A 203 9.45 11.85 8.65
CA GLY A 203 10.81 11.71 9.20
C GLY A 203 11.39 10.29 9.09
N ILE A 204 10.53 9.27 8.91
CA ILE A 204 10.93 7.88 8.67
C ILE A 204 11.56 7.68 7.28
N ASN A 205 10.99 8.26 6.23
CA ASN A 205 11.40 8.07 4.84
C ASN A 205 12.07 9.30 4.20
N ASP A 206 11.86 10.48 4.76
CA ASP A 206 12.50 11.74 4.41
C ASP A 206 13.22 12.34 5.63
N LYS A 207 14.52 12.10 5.68
CA LYS A 207 15.44 12.59 6.72
C LYS A 207 15.43 14.11 6.90
N TYR A 208 15.00 14.90 5.91
CA TYR A 208 14.96 16.35 6.05
C TYR A 208 13.75 16.82 6.84
N VAL A 209 12.62 16.10 6.76
CA VAL A 209 11.40 16.46 7.51
C VAL A 209 11.65 16.37 9.01
N GLY A 210 12.49 15.42 9.45
CA GLY A 210 12.96 15.34 10.84
C GLY A 210 13.75 16.56 11.32
N LEU A 211 14.15 17.47 10.42
CA LEU A 211 14.90 18.69 10.75
C LEU A 211 14.02 19.93 10.95
N LEU A 212 12.71 19.84 10.67
CA LEU A 212 11.76 20.94 10.88
C LEU A 212 11.85 21.43 12.32
N GLN A 213 11.96 22.74 12.51
CA GLN A 213 11.98 23.37 13.85
C GLN A 213 10.67 24.07 14.20
N THR A 214 9.96 24.57 13.20
CA THR A 214 8.66 25.20 13.36
C THR A 214 7.66 24.24 14.06
N PRO A 215 6.73 24.73 14.88
CA PRO A 215 5.70 23.88 15.47
C PRO A 215 4.67 23.48 14.40
N PRO A 216 4.12 22.25 14.45
CA PRO A 216 2.96 21.88 13.66
C PRO A 216 1.74 22.70 14.09
N VAL A 217 0.78 22.85 13.17
CA VAL A 217 -0.47 23.58 13.38
C VAL A 217 -1.63 22.58 13.40
N ASP A 218 -2.64 22.83 14.23
CA ASP A 218 -3.84 22.01 14.27
C ASP A 218 -4.63 22.10 12.96
N THR A 219 -5.31 21.01 12.57
CA THR A 219 -6.08 20.96 11.30
C THR A 219 -7.10 22.09 11.16
N ASP A 220 -7.71 22.54 12.25
CA ASP A 220 -8.70 23.63 12.29
C ASP A 220 -8.07 25.04 12.18
N GLU A 221 -6.76 25.16 12.41
CA GLU A 221 -6.00 26.41 12.38
C GLU A 221 -5.31 26.66 11.02
N LEU A 222 -5.31 25.68 10.13
CA LEU A 222 -4.75 25.82 8.79
C LEU A 222 -5.48 26.89 7.98
N VAL A 223 -4.72 27.64 7.17
CA VAL A 223 -5.31 28.60 6.23
C VAL A 223 -6.27 27.86 5.29
N PRO A 224 -7.55 28.27 5.18
CA PRO A 224 -8.52 27.58 4.35
C PRO A 224 -8.20 27.78 2.86
N VAL A 225 -8.12 26.67 2.13
CA VAL A 225 -7.85 26.65 0.68
C VAL A 225 -9.08 26.17 -0.08
N ALA A 226 -9.46 26.90 -1.12
CA ALA A 226 -10.52 26.50 -2.03
C ALA A 226 -9.98 25.62 -3.17
N TYR A 227 -10.75 24.62 -3.58
CA TYR A 227 -10.39 23.67 -4.63
C TYR A 227 -11.40 23.73 -5.79
N ASP A 228 -10.92 23.47 -7.01
CA ASP A 228 -11.78 23.29 -8.18
C ASP A 228 -12.41 21.89 -8.25
N SER A 229 -13.16 21.59 -9.32
CA SER A 229 -13.80 20.28 -9.52
C SER A 229 -12.83 19.10 -9.70
N PHE A 230 -11.56 19.38 -9.99
CA PHE A 230 -10.49 18.38 -10.10
C PHE A 230 -9.69 18.24 -8.79
N GLY A 231 -10.07 19.03 -7.76
CA GLY A 231 -9.40 19.04 -6.48
C GLY A 231 -8.13 19.90 -6.46
N LEU A 232 -7.90 20.83 -7.39
CA LEU A 232 -6.69 21.67 -7.40
C LEU A 232 -6.95 23.04 -6.76
N SER A 233 -5.99 23.51 -5.95
CA SER A 233 -5.97 24.89 -5.44
C SER A 233 -5.63 25.90 -6.54
N ALA A 234 -5.80 27.20 -6.30
CA ALA A 234 -5.40 28.24 -7.26
C ALA A 234 -3.92 28.13 -7.67
N TYR A 235 -3.02 27.86 -6.71
CA TYR A 235 -1.61 27.61 -6.98
C TYR A 235 -1.39 26.29 -7.72
N GLY A 236 -2.09 25.22 -7.32
CA GLY A 236 -2.07 23.92 -8.00
C GLY A 236 -2.45 24.03 -9.48
N ARG A 237 -3.56 24.71 -9.79
CA ARG A 237 -3.98 24.96 -11.18
C ARG A 237 -2.93 25.72 -11.97
N LEU A 238 -2.30 26.75 -11.37
CA LEU A 238 -1.23 27.51 -12.01
C LEU A 238 -0.02 26.63 -12.31
N ILE A 239 0.56 25.98 -11.31
CA ILE A 239 1.84 25.29 -11.47
C ILE A 239 1.73 24.02 -12.32
N PHE A 240 0.63 23.28 -12.20
CA PHE A 240 0.40 22.07 -13.01
C PHE A 240 0.20 22.44 -14.48
N SER A 241 -0.52 23.54 -14.73
CA SER A 241 -0.68 24.07 -16.08
C SER A 241 0.65 24.54 -16.66
N MET A 242 1.46 25.24 -15.87
CA MET A 242 2.76 25.73 -16.36
C MET A 242 3.72 24.59 -16.65
N ALA A 243 3.75 23.53 -15.84
CA ALA A 243 4.52 22.33 -16.14
C ALA A 243 4.09 21.71 -17.48
N GLU A 244 2.79 21.55 -17.72
CA GLU A 244 2.27 21.06 -19.01
C GLU A 244 2.69 21.95 -20.18
N TYR A 245 2.52 23.25 -20.01
CA TYR A 245 2.77 24.23 -21.06
C TYR A 245 4.25 24.26 -21.46
N VAL A 246 5.16 24.20 -20.47
CA VAL A 246 6.61 24.14 -20.71
C VAL A 246 7.01 22.88 -21.47
N VAL A 247 6.41 21.72 -21.14
CA VAL A 247 6.65 20.48 -21.91
C VAL A 247 6.15 20.63 -23.35
N ARG A 248 5.00 21.30 -23.56
CA ARG A 248 4.40 21.49 -24.88
C ARG A 248 5.23 22.40 -25.79
N ILE A 249 5.72 23.53 -25.27
CA ILE A 249 6.50 24.51 -26.06
C ILE A 249 8.00 24.14 -26.15
N GLY A 250 8.47 23.24 -25.29
CA GLY A 250 9.89 22.89 -25.15
C GLY A 250 10.56 23.71 -24.04
N PRO A 251 11.35 23.09 -23.14
CA PRO A 251 11.99 23.81 -22.03
C PRO A 251 12.92 24.95 -22.47
N ASP A 252 13.59 24.85 -23.62
CA ASP A 252 14.49 25.90 -24.13
C ASP A 252 13.74 27.21 -24.38
N GLU A 253 12.51 27.17 -24.90
CA GLU A 253 11.72 28.39 -25.15
C GLU A 253 11.41 29.17 -23.85
N LEU A 254 11.34 28.46 -22.71
CA LEU A 254 11.18 29.08 -21.41
C LEU A 254 12.51 29.57 -20.84
N PHE A 255 13.55 28.72 -20.85
CA PHE A 255 14.81 28.92 -20.13
C PHE A 255 15.96 29.52 -20.96
N ASP A 256 15.72 29.87 -22.23
CA ASP A 256 16.63 30.60 -23.12
C ASP A 256 16.97 32.03 -22.64
N GLY A 257 16.44 32.44 -21.48
CA GLY A 257 16.71 33.70 -20.81
C GLY A 257 17.08 33.46 -19.35
N ASN A 258 18.16 34.12 -18.94
CA ASN A 258 18.83 33.99 -17.66
C ASN A 258 17.95 34.33 -16.41
N ASP A 259 16.82 35.04 -16.58
CA ASP A 259 16.03 35.60 -15.47
C ASP A 259 14.81 34.76 -15.02
N ARG A 260 14.66 33.52 -15.51
CA ARG A 260 13.43 32.70 -15.30
C ARG A 260 13.64 31.43 -14.48
N GLU A 261 14.84 31.24 -13.93
CA GLU A 261 15.21 30.07 -13.14
C GLU A 261 14.41 29.94 -11.81
N TRP A 262 13.76 31.02 -11.36
CA TRP A 262 12.82 30.98 -10.24
C TRP A 262 11.60 30.07 -10.50
N VAL A 263 11.19 29.86 -11.77
CA VAL A 263 10.12 28.92 -12.13
C VAL A 263 10.53 27.47 -11.82
N MET A 264 11.80 27.13 -12.07
CA MET A 264 12.35 25.82 -11.74
C MET A 264 12.28 25.55 -10.24
N ARG A 265 12.55 26.57 -9.40
CA ARG A 265 12.39 26.48 -7.94
C ARG A 265 10.96 26.09 -7.55
N HIS A 266 9.95 26.76 -8.10
CA HIS A 266 8.56 26.41 -7.79
C HIS A 266 8.19 25.00 -8.25
N LEU A 267 8.58 24.61 -9.49
CA LEU A 267 8.32 23.28 -10.03
C LEU A 267 8.91 22.18 -9.13
N MET A 268 10.16 22.33 -8.73
CA MET A 268 10.87 21.31 -7.96
C MET A 268 10.43 21.26 -6.50
N LEU A 269 10.24 22.39 -5.81
CA LEU A 269 9.72 22.40 -4.44
C LEU A 269 8.31 21.80 -4.39
N THR A 270 7.47 22.14 -5.36
CA THR A 270 6.12 21.57 -5.45
C THR A 270 6.15 20.09 -5.80
N SER A 271 7.16 19.61 -6.54
CA SER A 271 7.34 18.17 -6.78
C SER A 271 7.63 17.41 -5.48
N ILE A 272 8.44 17.96 -4.59
CA ILE A 272 8.72 17.36 -3.28
C ILE A 272 7.44 17.35 -2.43
N GLU A 273 6.74 18.48 -2.35
CA GLU A 273 5.50 18.61 -1.59
C GLU A 273 4.38 17.69 -2.12
N CYS A 274 4.31 17.52 -3.45
CA CYS A 274 3.42 16.55 -4.09
C CYS A 274 3.80 15.11 -3.73
N GLN A 275 5.09 14.78 -3.68
CA GLN A 275 5.53 13.46 -3.24
C GLN A 275 5.19 13.21 -1.75
N HIS A 276 5.36 14.22 -0.90
CA HIS A 276 4.96 14.16 0.51
C HIS A 276 3.46 13.88 0.66
N GLY A 277 2.60 14.57 -0.10
CA GLY A 277 1.14 14.34 -0.06
C GLY A 277 0.67 13.05 -0.71
N LEU A 278 1.50 12.39 -1.54
CA LEU A 278 1.26 11.01 -2.00
C LEU A 278 1.65 9.99 -0.93
N ASP A 279 2.77 10.21 -0.24
CA ASP A 279 3.27 9.33 0.82
C ASP A 279 2.40 9.42 2.10
N VAL A 280 1.85 10.61 2.39
CA VAL A 280 0.91 10.89 3.49
C VAL A 280 -0.28 11.70 2.95
N PRO A 281 -1.39 11.03 2.56
CA PRO A 281 -2.56 11.70 2.01
C PRO A 281 -3.12 12.79 2.95
N GLY A 282 -3.29 14.00 2.41
CA GLY A 282 -3.85 15.14 3.15
C GLY A 282 -2.81 16.05 3.83
N CYS A 283 -1.50 15.73 3.78
CA CYS A 283 -0.46 16.62 4.33
C CYS A 283 -0.14 17.83 3.43
N SER A 284 -0.42 17.75 2.13
CA SER A 284 -0.33 18.89 1.20
C SER A 284 -1.72 19.43 0.90
N GLN A 285 -1.88 20.76 0.98
CA GLN A 285 -3.11 21.46 0.59
C GLN A 285 -3.06 21.99 -0.86
N ILE A 286 -2.03 21.68 -1.64
CA ILE A 286 -1.95 22.09 -3.05
C ILE A 286 -3.09 21.45 -3.86
N TRP A 287 -3.47 20.22 -3.50
CA TRP A 287 -4.62 19.51 -4.04
C TRP A 287 -5.40 18.81 -2.92
N ASN A 288 -6.65 18.46 -3.23
CA ASN A 288 -7.52 17.69 -2.36
C ASN A 288 -7.46 16.21 -2.75
N SER A 289 -6.81 15.41 -1.90
CA SER A 289 -6.67 13.96 -2.06
C SER A 289 -7.99 13.20 -2.01
N SER A 290 -9.06 13.79 -1.44
CA SER A 290 -10.39 13.16 -1.39
C SER A 290 -11.15 13.20 -2.72
N VAL A 291 -10.73 14.04 -3.68
CA VAL A 291 -11.38 14.15 -4.99
C VAL A 291 -10.90 13.02 -5.90
N ALA A 292 -11.81 12.15 -6.33
CA ALA A 292 -11.51 11.08 -7.27
C ALA A 292 -10.96 11.65 -8.59
N GLY A 293 -9.75 11.24 -8.97
CA GLY A 293 -9.05 11.70 -10.18
C GLY A 293 -7.98 12.76 -9.95
N SER A 294 -7.78 13.26 -8.72
CA SER A 294 -6.68 14.20 -8.42
C SER A 294 -5.31 13.50 -8.42
N THR A 295 -5.21 12.27 -7.89
CA THR A 295 -3.95 11.51 -7.80
C THR A 295 -3.26 11.29 -9.17
N PRO A 296 -3.94 10.85 -10.24
CA PRO A 296 -3.33 10.74 -11.57
C PRO A 296 -2.78 12.08 -12.09
N ILE A 297 -3.46 13.19 -11.81
CA ILE A 297 -3.05 14.54 -12.22
C ILE A 297 -1.73 14.93 -11.52
N VAL A 298 -1.59 14.61 -10.23
CA VAL A 298 -0.36 14.82 -9.45
C VAL A 298 0.79 13.96 -9.96
N LEU A 299 0.55 12.68 -10.24
CA LEU A 299 1.57 11.79 -10.81
C LEU A 299 2.05 12.29 -12.18
N GLU A 300 1.15 12.77 -13.02
CA GLU A 300 1.50 13.35 -14.33
C GLU A 300 2.32 14.64 -14.17
N PHE A 301 1.96 15.51 -13.21
CA PHE A 301 2.76 16.69 -12.87
C PHE A 301 4.19 16.31 -12.44
N LEU A 302 4.36 15.32 -11.57
CA LEU A 302 5.67 14.86 -11.12
C LEU A 302 6.53 14.37 -12.30
N GLN A 303 5.94 13.62 -13.24
CA GLN A 303 6.64 13.18 -14.45
C GLN A 303 7.09 14.38 -15.29
N ARG A 304 6.21 15.37 -15.51
CA ARG A 304 6.51 16.57 -16.30
C ARG A 304 7.59 17.44 -15.65
N ALA A 305 7.50 17.69 -14.35
CA ALA A 305 8.48 18.47 -13.60
C ALA A 305 9.88 17.82 -13.63
N ASN A 306 9.94 16.50 -13.40
CA ASN A 306 11.19 15.74 -13.50
C ASN A 306 11.79 15.77 -14.91
N TYR A 307 10.95 15.67 -15.95
CA TYR A 307 11.41 15.80 -17.33
C TYR A 307 12.03 17.18 -17.59
N ILE A 308 11.34 18.26 -17.20
CA ILE A 308 11.83 19.64 -17.37
C ILE A 308 13.18 19.83 -16.67
N PHE A 309 13.28 19.38 -15.42
CA PHE A 309 14.50 19.48 -14.63
C PHE A 309 15.65 18.69 -15.27
N ASN A 310 15.41 17.42 -15.64
CA ASN A 310 16.45 16.57 -16.24
C ASN A 310 16.94 17.13 -17.57
N TYR A 311 16.03 17.61 -18.42
CA TYR A 311 16.37 18.25 -19.67
C TYR A 311 17.27 19.48 -19.44
N ARG A 312 16.84 20.40 -18.55
CA ARG A 312 17.62 21.61 -18.25
C ARG A 312 18.99 21.27 -17.67
N PHE A 313 19.04 20.29 -16.77
CA PHE A 313 20.27 19.80 -16.15
C PHE A 313 21.27 19.29 -17.19
N GLU A 314 20.82 18.49 -18.16
CA GLU A 314 21.67 17.95 -19.24
C GLU A 314 22.15 19.05 -20.20
N THR A 315 21.27 19.97 -20.60
CA THR A 315 21.65 21.11 -21.46
C THR A 315 22.74 21.97 -20.82
N VAL A 316 22.63 22.24 -19.51
CA VAL A 316 23.64 23.01 -18.76
C VAL A 316 24.96 22.25 -18.71
N LEU A 317 24.94 20.94 -18.45
CA LEU A 317 26.13 20.10 -18.39
C LEU A 317 26.92 20.08 -19.71
N VAL A 318 26.22 20.11 -20.85
CA VAL A 318 26.82 20.13 -22.19
C VAL A 318 27.36 21.51 -22.56
N SER A 319 26.65 22.58 -22.18
CA SER A 319 27.00 23.96 -22.54
C SER A 319 28.14 24.56 -21.72
N GLU A 320 28.26 24.18 -20.44
CA GLU A 320 29.34 24.58 -19.54
C GLU A 320 30.13 23.34 -19.08
N PRO A 321 31.28 22.98 -19.69
CA PRO A 321 32.05 21.80 -19.27
C PRO A 321 32.58 21.99 -17.84
N GLY A 322 31.84 21.41 -16.88
CA GLY A 322 31.94 21.61 -15.45
C GLY A 322 33.24 21.13 -14.80
N HIS A 323 34.32 21.89 -14.95
CA HIS A 323 35.53 21.70 -14.13
C HIS A 323 35.64 22.69 -12.95
N ASN A 324 34.70 23.64 -12.81
CA ASN A 324 34.76 24.66 -11.76
C ASN A 324 33.41 25.07 -11.15
N TRP A 325 32.34 24.30 -11.37
CA TRP A 325 30.99 24.61 -10.84
C TRP A 325 31.01 24.75 -9.31
N TYR A 326 31.81 23.95 -8.62
CA TYR A 326 31.91 23.95 -7.16
C TYR A 326 32.56 25.24 -6.61
N THR A 327 33.48 25.87 -7.35
CA THR A 327 34.09 27.16 -6.96
C THR A 327 33.16 28.32 -7.29
N LEU A 328 32.45 28.24 -8.43
CA LEU A 328 31.45 29.22 -8.82
C LEU A 328 30.31 29.27 -7.82
N LEU A 329 29.77 28.11 -7.44
CA LEU A 329 28.70 27.97 -6.45
C LEU A 329 29.15 28.44 -5.06
N TYR A 330 30.36 28.05 -4.62
CA TYR A 330 30.96 28.58 -3.39
C TYR A 330 31.06 30.11 -3.40
N SER A 331 31.50 30.70 -4.52
CA SER A 331 31.57 32.17 -4.66
C SER A 331 30.20 32.84 -4.69
N ALA A 332 29.18 32.16 -5.24
CA ALA A 332 27.80 32.65 -5.32
C ALA A 332 27.15 32.71 -3.93
N ILE A 333 27.46 31.75 -3.06
CA ILE A 333 27.01 31.68 -1.67
C ILE A 333 27.71 32.79 -0.86
N LYS A 334 29.05 32.87 -0.94
CA LYS A 334 29.84 33.78 -0.09
C LYS A 334 29.73 35.26 -0.45
N ASN A 335 29.65 35.57 -1.75
CA ASN A 335 29.66 36.96 -2.22
C ASN A 335 28.25 37.53 -2.45
N GLN A 336 27.17 36.76 -2.22
CA GLN A 336 25.78 37.11 -2.52
C GLN A 336 25.63 37.78 -3.90
N ASN A 337 26.36 37.28 -4.90
CA ASN A 337 26.42 37.92 -6.21
C ASN A 337 25.19 37.48 -7.03
N ASP A 338 24.22 38.37 -7.21
CA ASP A 338 22.97 38.15 -7.98
C ASP A 338 23.16 38.17 -9.51
N LYS A 339 24.40 38.08 -10.00
CA LYS A 339 24.72 38.15 -11.43
C LYS A 339 24.91 36.79 -12.10
N ILE A 340 24.76 35.69 -11.35
CA ILE A 340 24.82 34.35 -11.91
C ILE A 340 23.39 33.98 -12.29
N ASN A 341 22.98 34.37 -13.48
CA ASN A 341 21.62 34.16 -13.95
C ASN A 341 21.52 32.85 -14.76
N ASN A 342 22.21 31.78 -14.33
CA ASN A 342 22.14 30.47 -14.99
C ASN A 342 21.64 29.41 -13.99
N PHE A 343 21.63 28.15 -14.40
CA PHE A 343 21.23 27.03 -13.54
C PHE A 343 21.96 26.99 -12.18
N LEU A 344 23.24 27.39 -12.10
CA LEU A 344 23.96 27.48 -10.83
C LEU A 344 23.45 28.63 -9.94
N GLY A 345 22.87 29.66 -10.54
CA GLY A 345 22.12 30.71 -9.83
C GLY A 345 20.87 30.17 -9.16
N PHE A 346 20.12 29.28 -9.82
CA PHE A 346 19.01 28.57 -9.20
C PHE A 346 19.48 27.70 -8.03
N VAL A 347 20.55 26.92 -8.21
CA VAL A 347 21.11 26.11 -7.11
C VAL A 347 21.55 27.00 -5.95
N ALA A 348 22.23 28.12 -6.23
CA ALA A 348 22.62 29.08 -5.22
C ALA A 348 21.41 29.70 -4.50
N SER A 349 20.31 29.96 -5.21
CA SER A 349 19.07 30.50 -4.62
C SER A 349 18.41 29.53 -3.64
N LEU A 350 18.52 28.22 -3.86
CA LEU A 350 18.05 27.19 -2.92
C LEU A 350 18.94 27.09 -1.68
N MET A 351 20.23 27.39 -1.82
CA MET A 351 21.22 27.24 -0.75
C MET A 351 21.31 28.47 0.16
N ARG A 352 20.86 29.64 -0.30
CA ARG A 352 20.90 30.88 0.46
C ARG A 352 19.82 30.90 1.56
N PRO A 353 20.13 31.40 2.76
CA PRO A 353 19.10 31.69 3.76
C PRO A 353 18.18 32.82 3.26
N ASN A 354 16.88 32.68 3.48
CA ASN A 354 15.93 33.79 3.28
C ASN A 354 16.23 34.92 4.28
N HIS A 355 16.01 36.18 3.88
CA HIS A 355 16.43 37.40 4.59
C HIS A 355 15.66 37.72 5.89
N ASP A 356 14.69 36.88 6.30
CA ASP A 356 13.99 37.05 7.57
C ASP A 356 14.79 36.34 8.68
N ASP A 357 15.21 37.12 9.67
CA ASP A 357 16.23 36.88 10.73
C ASP A 357 15.99 35.67 11.68
N ASP A 358 15.10 34.72 11.35
CA ASP A 358 14.87 33.55 12.19
C ASP A 358 15.82 32.41 11.82
N ASP A 359 16.65 32.01 12.79
CA ASP A 359 17.58 30.88 12.73
C ASP A 359 16.84 29.51 12.68
N GLU A 360 15.51 29.54 12.67
CA GLU A 360 14.61 28.39 12.58
C GLU A 360 14.56 27.77 11.17
N THR A 361 14.45 26.44 11.17
CA THR A 361 14.33 25.61 9.97
C THR A 361 12.86 25.46 9.58
N THR A 362 12.49 26.04 8.43
CA THR A 362 11.13 26.01 7.87
C THR A 362 10.92 24.83 6.90
N LEU A 363 9.67 24.59 6.50
CA LEU A 363 9.32 23.58 5.49
C LEU A 363 10.02 23.81 4.14
N ILE A 364 10.15 25.07 3.71
CA ILE A 364 10.84 25.42 2.47
C ILE A 364 12.34 25.08 2.57
N ASP A 365 12.95 25.31 3.74
CA ASP A 365 14.37 25.02 3.96
C ASP A 365 14.63 23.51 3.88
N VAL A 366 13.74 22.71 4.46
CA VAL A 366 13.75 21.23 4.42
C VAL A 366 13.65 20.70 2.99
N MET A 367 12.65 21.17 2.23
CA MET A 367 12.49 20.78 0.82
C MET A 367 13.66 21.26 -0.05
N SER A 368 14.20 22.45 0.24
CA SER A 368 15.39 22.97 -0.46
C SER A 368 16.63 22.11 -0.17
N GLY A 369 16.79 21.62 1.05
CA GLY A 369 17.83 20.64 1.42
C GLY A 369 17.75 19.36 0.60
N ALA A 370 16.57 18.72 0.56
CA ALA A 370 16.35 17.51 -0.23
C ALA A 370 16.64 17.71 -1.73
N LEU A 371 16.21 18.85 -2.28
CA LEU A 371 16.47 19.21 -3.67
C LEU A 371 17.96 19.45 -3.95
N VAL A 372 18.65 20.17 -3.05
CA VAL A 372 20.09 20.44 -3.17
C VAL A 372 20.90 19.16 -3.09
N GLU A 373 20.56 18.21 -2.20
CA GLU A 373 21.23 16.90 -2.17
C GLU A 373 21.10 16.17 -3.51
N THR A 374 19.87 16.15 -4.06
CA THR A 374 19.59 15.50 -5.34
C THR A 374 20.43 16.12 -6.48
N ILE A 375 20.46 17.45 -6.55
CA ILE A 375 21.23 18.18 -7.57
C ILE A 375 22.74 17.94 -7.39
N LEU A 376 23.27 18.12 -6.18
CA LEU A 376 24.71 17.98 -5.92
C LEU A 376 25.18 16.54 -6.16
N THR A 377 24.41 15.54 -5.74
CA THR A 377 24.73 14.13 -5.99
C THR A 377 24.79 13.84 -7.48
N LYS A 378 23.83 14.35 -8.27
CA LYS A 378 23.82 14.20 -9.73
C LYS A 378 24.99 14.93 -10.40
N LEU A 379 25.33 16.14 -9.96
CA LEU A 379 26.49 16.90 -10.45
C LEU A 379 27.81 16.16 -10.16
N ILE A 380 28.01 15.72 -8.91
CA ILE A 380 29.22 15.02 -8.48
C ILE A 380 29.37 13.70 -9.25
N ALA A 381 28.29 12.95 -9.46
CA ALA A 381 28.32 11.69 -10.20
C ALA A 381 28.74 11.87 -11.68
N GLN A 382 28.37 13.00 -12.31
CA GLN A 382 28.62 13.23 -13.74
C GLN A 382 29.90 14.01 -14.05
N THR A 383 30.27 14.99 -13.22
CA THR A 383 31.48 15.82 -13.44
C THR A 383 32.66 15.42 -12.58
N GLY A 384 32.43 14.66 -11.50
CA GLY A 384 33.37 14.49 -10.40
C GLY A 384 33.51 15.75 -9.53
N LEU A 385 34.08 15.58 -8.33
CA LEU A 385 34.53 16.67 -7.47
C LEU A 385 36.03 16.52 -7.21
N LYS A 386 36.81 17.60 -7.35
CA LYS A 386 38.26 17.57 -7.07
C LYS A 386 38.51 17.67 -5.57
N SER A 387 39.50 16.92 -5.06
CA SER A 387 39.90 16.94 -3.63
C SER A 387 40.26 18.36 -3.14
N ASP A 388 40.84 19.21 -4.01
CA ASP A 388 41.15 20.61 -3.69
C ASP A 388 39.93 21.46 -3.28
N ALA A 389 38.72 21.05 -3.69
CA ALA A 389 37.47 21.74 -3.33
C ALA A 389 36.99 21.41 -1.92
N LEU A 390 37.38 20.25 -1.37
CA LEU A 390 36.82 19.73 -0.13
C LEU A 390 37.06 20.66 1.07
N PRO A 391 38.24 21.24 1.30
CA PRO A 391 38.45 22.15 2.44
C PRO A 391 37.56 23.39 2.40
N LEU A 392 37.22 23.90 1.20
CA LEU A 392 36.34 25.05 1.03
C LEU A 392 34.91 24.72 1.47
N TRP A 393 34.41 23.57 1.03
CA TRP A 393 33.05 23.11 1.29
C TRP A 393 32.88 22.65 2.74
N LEU A 394 33.87 21.96 3.32
CA LEU A 394 33.86 21.63 4.75
C LEU A 394 33.81 22.88 5.64
N GLY A 395 34.37 24.01 5.19
CA GLY A 395 34.25 25.29 5.88
C GLY A 395 32.81 25.80 6.00
N LEU A 396 31.99 25.64 4.95
CA LEU A 396 30.60 26.09 4.91
C LEU A 396 29.66 25.22 5.76
N VAL A 397 30.02 23.96 5.95
CA VAL A 397 29.19 22.95 6.61
C VAL A 397 29.39 22.93 8.12
N LYS A 398 30.43 23.59 8.64
CA LYS A 398 30.66 23.69 10.09
C LYS A 398 29.41 24.19 10.81
N ALA A 399 29.11 23.62 11.98
CA ALA A 399 27.93 23.98 12.76
C ALA A 399 27.85 25.49 13.07
N GLU A 400 29.01 26.14 13.24
CA GLU A 400 29.17 27.57 13.56
C GLU A 400 29.11 28.51 12.34
N ALA A 401 29.15 27.97 11.11
CA ALA A 401 29.06 28.75 9.88
C ALA A 401 27.64 29.35 9.75
N ALA A 402 27.55 30.66 9.49
CA ALA A 402 26.26 31.36 9.36
C ALA A 402 25.77 31.44 7.90
N GLU A 403 26.60 31.00 6.95
CA GLU A 403 26.37 31.16 5.52
C GLU A 403 25.22 30.28 4.98
N LEU A 404 24.89 29.19 5.67
CA LEU A 404 23.92 28.18 5.23
C LEU A 404 23.00 27.75 6.38
N LYS A 405 21.73 27.48 6.07
CA LYS A 405 20.81 26.82 7.00
C LYS A 405 21.13 25.33 7.17
N LEU A 406 20.66 24.74 8.27
CA LEU A 406 20.98 23.36 8.66
C LEU A 406 20.63 22.30 7.59
N PRO A 407 19.44 22.29 6.95
CA PRO A 407 19.13 21.31 5.91
C PRO A 407 20.12 21.36 4.73
N ILE A 408 20.56 22.56 4.35
CA ILE A 408 21.53 22.73 3.25
C ILE A 408 22.91 22.19 3.65
N LYS A 409 23.34 22.39 4.90
CA LYS A 409 24.58 21.78 5.40
C LYS A 409 24.51 20.26 5.34
N VAL A 410 23.39 19.67 5.76
CA VAL A 410 23.13 18.22 5.69
C VAL A 410 23.14 17.73 4.24
N ALA A 411 22.52 18.46 3.32
CA ALA A 411 22.49 18.15 1.90
C ALA A 411 23.89 18.10 1.27
N ILE A 412 24.74 19.08 1.60
CA ILE A 412 26.13 19.10 1.17
C ILE A 412 26.88 17.87 1.70
N ILE A 413 26.76 17.57 3.00
CA ILE A 413 27.45 16.41 3.60
C ILE A 413 27.04 15.13 2.89
N ASN A 414 25.73 14.89 2.74
CA ASN A 414 25.23 13.68 2.12
C ASN A 414 25.68 13.53 0.66
N ALA A 415 25.79 14.64 -0.08
CA ALA A 415 26.29 14.62 -1.46
C ALA A 415 27.80 14.31 -1.52
N ILE A 416 28.62 14.84 -0.60
CA ILE A 416 30.09 14.67 -0.64
C ILE A 416 30.58 13.39 0.06
N LYS A 417 29.86 12.86 1.05
CA LYS A 417 30.33 11.75 1.90
C LYS A 417 30.59 10.46 1.12
N THR A 418 29.85 10.24 0.04
CA THR A 418 30.00 9.08 -0.85
C THR A 418 31.37 9.06 -1.53
N VAL A 419 31.97 10.23 -1.77
CA VAL A 419 33.27 10.38 -2.45
C VAL A 419 34.42 10.58 -1.47
N PHE A 420 34.20 11.33 -0.38
CA PHE A 420 35.30 11.83 0.48
C PHE A 420 35.36 11.24 1.89
N SER A 421 34.54 10.23 2.21
CA SER A 421 34.49 9.59 3.54
C SER A 421 35.84 9.13 4.09
N GLN A 422 36.78 8.75 3.21
CA GLN A 422 38.10 8.27 3.61
C GLN A 422 39.16 9.37 3.77
N GLU A 423 38.88 10.60 3.36
CA GLU A 423 39.84 11.70 3.48
C GLU A 423 40.05 12.13 4.94
N THR A 424 41.29 12.53 5.27
CA THR A 424 41.67 12.93 6.64
C THR A 424 40.95 14.21 7.10
N SER A 425 40.68 15.13 6.18
CA SER A 425 39.91 16.36 6.41
C SER A 425 38.47 16.07 6.85
N TYR A 426 37.82 15.06 6.25
CA TYR A 426 36.48 14.60 6.60
C TYR A 426 36.46 13.93 7.99
N LYS A 427 37.42 13.06 8.28
CA LYS A 427 37.57 12.45 9.63
C LYS A 427 37.86 13.50 10.72
N THR A 428 38.57 14.57 10.35
CA THR A 428 38.81 15.71 11.25
C THR A 428 37.50 16.43 11.58
N LEU A 429 36.61 16.63 10.61
CA LEU A 429 35.28 17.19 10.84
C LEU A 429 34.46 16.33 11.82
N GLN A 430 34.39 15.01 11.58
CA GLN A 430 33.69 14.08 12.49
C GLN A 430 34.21 14.19 13.92
N SER A 431 35.53 14.26 14.07
CA SER A 431 36.15 14.40 15.38
C SER A 431 35.91 15.77 16.03
N GLU A 432 35.90 16.86 15.26
CA GLU A 432 35.59 18.20 15.76
C GLU A 432 34.16 18.26 16.29
N LEU A 433 33.20 17.75 15.51
CA LEU A 433 31.78 17.67 15.88
C LEU A 433 31.57 16.81 17.13
N THR A 434 32.18 15.63 17.19
CA THR A 434 32.11 14.72 18.36
C THR A 434 32.65 15.40 19.62
N SER A 435 33.77 16.11 19.51
CA SER A 435 34.37 16.81 20.66
C SER A 435 33.51 17.97 21.14
N LYS A 436 32.88 18.72 20.23
CA LYS A 436 31.99 19.83 20.57
C LYS A 436 30.68 19.33 21.17
N LEU A 437 30.10 18.27 20.60
CA LEU A 437 28.88 17.64 21.11
C LEU A 437 29.09 17.03 22.51
N SER A 438 30.28 16.47 22.76
CA SER A 438 30.67 15.97 24.10
C SER A 438 30.75 17.05 25.18
N GLY A 439 30.72 18.33 24.80
CA GLY A 439 30.74 19.47 25.71
C GLY A 439 29.37 19.96 26.19
N ILE A 440 28.27 19.38 25.68
CA ILE A 440 26.90 19.71 26.08
C ILE A 440 26.56 19.01 27.40
N SER A 441 25.89 19.71 28.32
CA SER A 441 25.69 19.26 29.69
C SER A 441 24.34 18.58 29.93
N SER A 442 23.29 18.97 29.21
CA SER A 442 21.91 18.48 29.43
C SER A 442 21.05 18.50 28.16
N LEU A 443 19.89 17.79 28.19
CA LEU A 443 18.88 17.85 27.13
C LEU A 443 18.25 19.25 27.00
N GLY A 444 18.16 20.01 28.09
CA GLY A 444 17.68 21.39 28.12
C GLY A 444 18.34 22.31 27.09
N GLU A 445 19.64 22.12 26.81
CA GLU A 445 20.40 22.95 25.86
C GLU A 445 19.95 22.80 24.40
N PHE A 446 19.16 21.77 24.07
CA PHE A 446 18.57 21.59 22.74
C PHE A 446 17.32 22.45 22.51
N GLY A 447 16.67 22.93 23.58
CA GLY A 447 15.50 23.82 23.51
C GLY A 447 15.82 25.32 23.59
N VAL A 448 17.07 25.71 23.89
CA VAL A 448 17.48 27.13 24.05
C VAL A 448 17.77 27.79 22.69
N ASP A 449 17.34 29.05 22.50
CA ASP A 449 17.47 29.98 21.35
C ASP A 449 18.77 29.97 20.52
N THR A 450 19.84 29.32 20.97
CA THR A 450 21.13 29.30 20.25
C THR A 450 21.21 28.23 19.16
N GLY A 451 20.31 27.23 19.12
CA GLY A 451 20.25 26.17 18.11
C GLY A 451 21.54 25.35 17.94
N LYS A 452 22.57 25.57 18.77
CA LYS A 452 23.94 25.10 18.54
C LYS A 452 24.08 23.61 18.83
N ALA A 453 23.50 23.14 19.93
CA ALA A 453 23.45 21.74 20.31
C ALA A 453 22.77 20.89 19.22
N TRP A 454 21.60 21.36 18.76
CA TRP A 454 20.84 20.79 17.66
C TRP A 454 21.66 20.72 16.36
N LYS A 455 22.24 21.85 15.93
CA LYS A 455 23.11 21.92 14.74
C LYS A 455 24.28 20.92 14.82
N LEU A 456 24.91 20.75 16.00
CA LEU A 456 26.01 19.79 16.19
C LEU A 456 25.57 18.32 16.05
N LEU A 457 24.45 17.95 16.68
CA LEU A 457 23.92 16.59 16.66
C LEU A 457 23.55 16.15 15.24
N VAL A 458 22.72 16.95 14.56
CA VAL A 458 22.26 16.68 13.20
C VAL A 458 23.44 16.64 12.22
N THR A 459 24.37 17.58 12.32
CA THR A 459 25.54 17.61 11.42
C THR A 459 26.41 16.37 11.63
N LEU A 460 26.59 15.90 12.88
CA LEU A 460 27.33 14.66 13.15
C LEU A 460 26.62 13.45 12.54
N ASN A 461 25.31 13.32 12.71
CA ASN A 461 24.53 12.24 12.09
C ASN A 461 24.65 12.23 10.57
N ALA A 462 24.57 13.39 9.92
CA ALA A 462 24.74 13.51 8.48
C ALA A 462 26.11 13.02 7.99
N THR A 463 27.16 13.13 8.82
CA THR A 463 28.51 12.68 8.43
C THR A 463 28.67 11.16 8.41
N SER A 464 27.68 10.39 8.90
CA SER A 464 27.74 8.93 8.95
C SER A 464 27.75 8.29 7.55
N THR A 465 28.47 7.17 7.44
CA THR A 465 28.67 6.42 6.18
C THR A 465 28.10 5.01 6.23
N ASP A 466 27.59 4.50 5.11
CA ASP A 466 27.00 3.16 5.01
C ASP A 466 28.04 2.03 4.87
N HIS A 467 29.29 2.37 4.51
CA HIS A 467 30.37 1.41 4.25
C HIS A 467 31.45 1.49 5.32
N GLY A 468 31.64 0.40 6.07
CA GLY A 468 32.62 0.31 7.16
C GLY A 468 32.10 0.89 8.47
N ASP A 469 32.99 1.51 9.25
CA ASP A 469 32.58 2.26 10.45
C ASP A 469 31.77 3.48 10.04
N ALA A 470 30.56 3.63 10.58
CA ALA A 470 29.70 4.75 10.23
C ALA A 470 30.34 6.10 10.60
N ILE A 471 31.06 6.17 11.72
CA ILE A 471 31.85 7.32 12.14
C ILE A 471 33.30 6.86 12.31
N SER A 472 34.16 7.22 11.36
CA SER A 472 35.55 6.74 11.27
C SER A 472 36.50 7.58 12.14
N ILE A 473 36.26 7.58 13.46
CA ILE A 473 37.12 8.21 14.48
C ILE A 473 37.49 7.21 15.58
N PRO A 474 38.54 7.47 16.39
CA PRO A 474 38.93 6.55 17.45
C PRO A 474 37.78 6.27 18.44
N SER A 475 37.52 4.98 18.72
CA SER A 475 36.38 4.56 19.55
C SER A 475 36.38 5.18 20.95
N GLN A 476 37.55 5.51 21.51
CA GLN A 476 37.66 6.24 22.79
C GLN A 476 36.92 7.59 22.79
N ARG A 477 36.93 8.31 21.65
CA ARG A 477 36.20 9.59 21.51
C ARG A 477 34.70 9.38 21.44
N LEU A 478 34.26 8.34 20.72
CA LEU A 478 32.85 7.95 20.67
C LEU A 478 32.35 7.52 22.04
N MET A 479 33.14 6.74 22.77
CA MET A 479 32.80 6.32 24.14
C MET A 479 32.70 7.51 25.10
N HIS A 480 33.56 8.52 24.97
CA HIS A 480 33.42 9.75 25.74
C HIS A 480 32.10 10.46 25.44
N LEU A 481 31.71 10.54 24.16
CA LEU A 481 30.41 11.08 23.76
C LEU A 481 29.26 10.26 24.36
N VAL A 482 29.31 8.92 24.29
CA VAL A 482 28.29 8.04 24.90
C VAL A 482 28.16 8.28 26.40
N LEU A 483 29.27 8.46 27.12
CA LEU A 483 29.25 8.78 28.55
C LEU A 483 28.64 10.16 28.83
N THR A 484 28.88 11.15 27.97
CA THR A 484 28.22 12.46 28.05
C THR A 484 26.71 12.31 27.83
N ILE A 485 26.30 11.60 26.77
CA ILE A 485 24.88 11.38 26.45
C ILE A 485 24.18 10.63 27.58
N ARG A 486 24.83 9.65 28.22
CA ARG A 486 24.26 8.94 29.38
C ARG A 486 23.85 9.91 30.49
N LYS A 487 24.70 10.91 30.81
CA LYS A 487 24.40 11.91 31.83
C LYS A 487 23.19 12.78 31.49
N TRP A 488 22.90 12.97 30.20
CA TRP A 488 21.73 13.73 29.77
C TRP A 488 20.41 13.07 30.19
N PHE A 489 20.41 11.75 30.44
CA PHE A 489 19.26 10.99 30.93
C PHE A 489 19.25 10.78 32.45
N GLU A 490 20.25 11.30 33.19
CA GLU A 490 20.30 11.19 34.65
C GLU A 490 19.59 12.38 35.35
N ASP A 491 19.34 13.48 34.63
CA ASP A 491 18.77 14.73 35.17
C ASP A 491 17.42 15.07 34.53
N ASP A 492 16.35 14.50 35.11
CA ASP A 492 14.96 14.70 34.65
C ASP A 492 14.46 16.14 34.82
N SER A 493 15.12 16.98 35.63
CA SER A 493 14.63 18.32 35.97
C SER A 493 14.70 19.32 34.80
N SER A 494 15.49 19.02 33.77
CA SER A 494 15.68 19.87 32.58
C SER A 494 14.66 19.63 31.46
N LEU A 495 13.77 18.65 31.63
CA LEU A 495 12.84 18.19 30.59
C LEU A 495 11.50 18.94 30.58
N ASP A 496 11.12 19.56 31.69
CA ASP A 496 9.85 20.29 31.83
C ASP A 496 9.83 21.60 31.01
N ASP A 497 11.00 22.10 30.59
CA ASP A 497 11.16 23.37 29.86
C ASP A 497 11.10 23.21 28.32
N ILE A 498 11.01 21.98 27.79
CA ILE A 498 11.01 21.70 26.34
C ILE A 498 9.63 21.22 25.88
N GLU A 499 9.11 21.78 24.79
CA GLU A 499 7.86 21.31 24.17
C GLU A 499 7.94 19.84 23.73
N SER A 500 6.84 19.08 23.86
CA SER A 500 6.85 17.63 23.65
C SER A 500 7.39 17.22 22.27
N TYR A 501 6.96 17.89 21.19
CA TYR A 501 7.44 17.55 19.84
C TYR A 501 8.94 17.82 19.66
N GLN A 502 9.46 18.89 20.28
CA GLN A 502 10.89 19.23 20.22
C GLN A 502 11.72 18.16 20.93
N ARG A 503 11.25 17.71 22.10
CA ARG A 503 11.86 16.59 22.84
C ARG A 503 11.88 15.33 21.98
N THR A 504 10.75 14.95 21.39
CA THR A 504 10.65 13.74 20.54
C THR A 504 11.61 13.81 19.36
N ARG A 505 11.69 14.96 18.67
CA ARG A 505 12.63 15.19 17.57
C ARG A 505 14.09 15.04 17.98
N VAL A 506 14.48 15.55 19.15
CA VAL A 506 15.84 15.36 19.69
C VAL A 506 16.11 13.88 19.98
N LEU A 507 15.16 13.17 20.58
CA LEU A 507 15.28 11.73 20.86
C LEU A 507 15.43 10.90 19.58
N VAL A 508 14.70 11.25 18.52
CA VAL A 508 14.82 10.63 17.18
C VAL A 508 16.26 10.75 16.65
N GLU A 509 16.86 11.95 16.71
CA GLU A 509 18.24 12.16 16.26
C GLU A 509 19.26 11.45 17.17
N ILE A 510 18.99 11.34 18.47
CA ILE A 510 19.83 10.55 19.38
C ILE A 510 19.74 9.05 19.05
N ALA A 511 18.55 8.53 18.73
CA ALA A 511 18.37 7.13 18.32
C ALA A 511 19.14 6.82 17.03
N GLN A 512 19.07 7.72 16.03
CA GLN A 512 19.89 7.63 14.81
C GLN A 512 21.40 7.69 15.12
N LEU A 513 21.82 8.56 16.03
CA LEU A 513 23.21 8.63 16.47
C LEU A 513 23.66 7.31 17.13
N PHE A 514 22.83 6.69 17.96
CA PHE A 514 23.13 5.39 18.56
C PHE A 514 23.28 4.29 17.51
N ILE A 515 22.43 4.26 16.48
CA ILE A 515 22.57 3.32 15.35
C ILE A 515 23.95 3.49 14.70
N ASN A 516 24.38 4.72 14.46
CA ASN A 516 25.67 5.03 13.83
C ASN A 516 26.87 4.73 14.75
N ILE A 517 26.78 5.07 16.04
CA ILE A 517 27.82 4.78 17.02
C ILE A 517 27.96 3.27 17.21
N ALA A 518 26.86 2.52 17.35
CA ALA A 518 26.87 1.07 17.51
C ALA A 518 27.64 0.37 16.39
N LYS A 519 27.46 0.81 15.14
CA LYS A 519 28.21 0.30 13.98
C LYS A 519 29.71 0.59 14.02
N SER A 520 30.15 1.60 14.79
CA SER A 520 31.52 2.13 14.82
C SER A 520 32.31 1.73 16.08
N VAL A 521 31.68 1.15 17.10
CA VAL A 521 32.32 0.76 18.38
C VAL A 521 32.33 -0.75 18.61
N LYS A 522 32.30 -1.55 17.53
CA LYS A 522 32.23 -3.02 17.59
C LYS A 522 33.34 -3.67 18.43
N ASP A 523 34.53 -3.08 18.42
CA ASP A 523 35.72 -3.61 19.12
C ASP A 523 35.81 -3.21 20.60
N VAL A 524 34.85 -2.43 21.11
CA VAL A 524 34.87 -1.94 22.50
C VAL A 524 33.93 -2.77 23.36
N SER A 525 34.47 -3.38 24.41
CA SER A 525 33.68 -4.00 25.48
C SER A 525 33.26 -2.96 26.52
N GLY A 526 32.03 -3.07 27.03
CA GLY A 526 31.54 -2.18 28.10
C GLY A 526 30.01 -2.09 28.19
N GLY A 527 29.54 -1.31 29.18
CA GLY A 527 28.12 -1.13 29.47
C GLY A 527 27.37 -0.20 28.50
N GLN A 528 27.96 0.19 27.36
CA GLN A 528 27.24 0.95 26.33
C GLN A 528 26.14 0.14 25.66
N TRP A 529 26.35 -1.18 25.51
CA TRP A 529 25.39 -2.08 24.88
C TRP A 529 24.11 -2.18 25.69
N GLU A 530 24.24 -2.36 27.00
CA GLU A 530 23.12 -2.34 27.95
C GLU A 530 22.36 -1.01 27.89
N PHE A 531 23.08 0.12 27.83
CA PHE A 531 22.44 1.44 27.72
C PHE A 531 21.72 1.69 26.40
N PHE A 532 22.26 1.22 25.26
CA PHE A 532 21.57 1.31 23.98
C PHE A 532 20.32 0.43 23.96
N LEU A 533 20.38 -0.77 24.54
CA LEU A 533 19.22 -1.66 24.70
C LEU A 533 18.17 -1.03 25.63
N GLU A 534 18.57 -0.52 26.79
CA GLU A 534 17.67 0.15 27.75
C GLU A 534 16.92 1.31 27.11
N ARG A 535 17.62 2.24 26.43
CA ARG A 535 16.99 3.37 25.73
C ARG A 535 16.08 2.91 24.59
N SER A 536 16.52 1.93 23.80
CA SER A 536 15.71 1.34 22.74
C SER A 536 14.42 0.73 23.28
N TYR A 537 14.49 0.00 24.39
CA TYR A 537 13.34 -0.62 25.05
C TYR A 537 12.37 0.44 25.58
N GLU A 538 12.87 1.44 26.30
CA GLU A 538 12.03 2.50 26.88
C GLU A 538 11.29 3.29 25.81
N TRP A 539 11.96 3.71 24.74
CA TRP A 539 11.33 4.46 23.67
C TRP A 539 10.26 3.65 22.92
N MET A 540 10.47 2.34 22.75
CA MET A 540 9.43 1.47 22.16
C MET A 540 8.26 1.20 23.11
N THR A 541 8.51 1.18 24.42
CA THR A 541 7.50 0.79 25.42
C THR A 541 6.61 1.97 25.83
N TYR A 542 7.20 3.17 25.97
CA TYR A 542 6.53 4.32 26.56
C TYR A 542 6.04 5.36 25.55
N SER A 543 6.41 5.25 24.27
CA SER A 543 5.89 6.12 23.22
C SER A 543 4.73 5.45 22.48
N ASP A 544 3.78 6.23 21.98
CA ASP A 544 2.60 5.77 21.28
C ASP A 544 2.74 5.90 19.76
N PRO A 545 2.78 4.79 18.99
CA PRO A 545 2.83 4.83 17.53
C PRO A 545 1.57 5.39 16.84
N GLU A 546 0.50 5.70 17.60
CA GLU A 546 -0.70 6.40 17.10
C GLU A 546 -0.48 7.90 16.95
N LEU A 547 0.41 8.46 17.76
CA LEU A 547 0.73 9.87 17.70
C LEU A 547 1.74 10.09 16.57
N ASP A 548 1.34 10.89 15.57
CA ASP A 548 2.16 11.17 14.39
C ASP A 548 3.58 11.66 14.72
N GLU A 549 3.74 12.38 15.84
CA GLU A 549 5.02 12.91 16.30
C GLU A 549 5.93 11.85 16.93
N GLU A 550 5.35 10.83 17.57
CA GLU A 550 6.06 9.78 18.30
C GLU A 550 6.35 8.55 17.44
N LEU A 551 5.60 8.33 16.36
CA LEU A 551 5.82 7.23 15.42
C LEU A 551 7.28 7.17 14.90
N PRO A 552 7.94 8.27 14.48
CA PRO A 552 9.35 8.25 14.12
C PRO A 552 10.27 7.79 15.26
N LEU A 553 9.97 8.16 16.52
CA LEU A 553 10.78 7.73 17.66
C LEU A 553 10.69 6.22 17.88
N VAL A 554 9.47 5.66 17.84
CA VAL A 554 9.27 4.21 17.94
C VAL A 554 9.97 3.49 16.78
N TYR A 555 9.88 4.02 15.57
CA TYR A 555 10.57 3.46 14.39
C TYR A 555 12.09 3.43 14.58
N PHE A 556 12.72 4.56 14.93
CA PHE A 556 14.18 4.59 15.08
C PHE A 556 14.66 3.81 16.31
N ALA A 557 13.84 3.70 17.37
CA ALA A 557 14.11 2.80 18.48
C ALA A 557 14.08 1.33 18.04
N ALA A 558 13.06 0.91 17.27
CA ALA A 558 13.02 -0.43 16.69
C ALA A 558 14.18 -0.69 15.72
N GLN A 559 14.59 0.31 14.93
CA GLN A 559 15.73 0.23 14.03
C GLN A 559 17.06 0.12 14.77
N LEU A 560 17.18 0.77 15.93
CA LEU A 560 18.29 0.61 16.85
C LEU A 560 18.35 -0.82 17.38
N PHE A 561 17.23 -1.36 17.89
CA PHE A 561 17.15 -2.74 18.32
C PHE A 561 17.53 -3.73 17.21
N PHE A 562 16.98 -3.55 15.99
CA PHE A 562 17.33 -4.36 14.82
C PHE A 562 18.84 -4.34 14.53
N THR A 563 19.44 -3.15 14.58
CA THR A 563 20.89 -2.99 14.36
C THR A 563 21.69 -3.70 15.45
N LEU A 564 21.33 -3.54 16.73
CA LEU A 564 21.99 -4.18 17.87
C LEU A 564 21.89 -5.71 17.78
N LYS A 565 20.71 -6.23 17.45
CA LYS A 565 20.49 -7.67 17.26
C LYS A 565 21.37 -8.24 16.14
N LYS A 566 21.43 -7.54 14.99
CA LYS A 566 22.32 -7.92 13.89
C LYS A 566 23.79 -7.94 14.32
N LEU A 567 24.25 -6.90 15.03
CA LEU A 567 25.63 -6.83 15.53
C LEU A 567 25.94 -7.91 16.58
N ALA A 568 24.96 -8.29 17.41
CA ALA A 568 25.10 -9.38 18.37
C ALA A 568 25.39 -10.70 17.65
N TYR A 569 24.58 -11.03 16.64
CA TYR A 569 24.74 -12.25 15.83
C TYR A 569 25.95 -12.22 14.89
N GLU A 570 26.49 -11.04 14.54
CA GLU A 570 27.77 -10.89 13.84
C GLU A 570 29.00 -11.25 14.72
N GLY A 571 28.81 -11.47 16.03
CA GLY A 571 29.84 -12.05 16.92
C GLY A 571 30.28 -11.20 18.11
N ILE A 572 29.54 -10.13 18.46
CA ILE A 572 29.85 -9.31 19.65
C ILE A 572 29.32 -10.00 20.92
N VAL A 573 30.20 -10.68 21.65
CA VAL A 573 29.85 -11.53 22.80
C VAL A 573 29.16 -10.77 23.94
N ASP A 574 29.68 -9.59 24.33
CA ASP A 574 29.11 -8.82 25.45
C ASP A 574 27.71 -8.29 25.13
N LEU A 575 27.48 -7.90 23.87
CA LEU A 575 26.18 -7.46 23.39
C LEU A 575 25.20 -8.64 23.32
N LEU A 576 25.64 -9.81 22.84
CA LEU A 576 24.82 -11.02 22.82
C LEU A 576 24.38 -11.42 24.23
N ALA A 577 25.29 -11.40 25.21
CA ALA A 577 24.96 -11.70 26.60
C ALA A 577 23.95 -10.70 27.19
N SER A 578 24.10 -9.41 26.89
CA SER A 578 23.17 -8.36 27.33
C SER A 578 21.81 -8.49 26.64
N LEU A 579 21.80 -8.86 25.36
CA LEU A 579 20.60 -9.11 24.58
C LEU A 579 19.85 -10.33 25.13
N ASP A 580 20.52 -11.44 25.39
CA ASP A 580 19.90 -12.66 25.92
C ASP A 580 19.22 -12.44 27.28
N ASP A 581 19.81 -11.62 28.15
CA ASP A 581 19.24 -11.27 29.46
C ASP A 581 17.95 -10.45 29.32
N GLN A 582 17.92 -9.52 28.36
CA GLN A 582 16.79 -8.62 28.12
C GLN A 582 15.81 -9.11 27.04
N ALA A 583 16.10 -10.22 26.34
CA ALA A 583 15.30 -10.67 25.21
C ALA A 583 13.80 -10.87 25.52
N PRO A 584 13.40 -11.45 26.68
CA PRO A 584 11.98 -11.67 26.98
C PRO A 584 11.14 -10.39 26.99
N GLN A 585 11.63 -9.32 27.61
CA GLN A 585 10.92 -8.02 27.67
C GLN A 585 10.80 -7.37 26.29
N PHE A 586 11.83 -7.52 25.43
CA PHE A 586 11.77 -7.05 24.04
C PHE A 586 10.73 -7.83 23.24
N TYR A 587 10.69 -9.16 23.34
CA TYR A 587 9.69 -9.96 22.63
C TYR A 587 8.27 -9.64 23.06
N GLU A 588 8.03 -9.44 24.37
CA GLU A 588 6.72 -9.01 24.88
C GLU A 588 6.32 -7.64 24.29
N THR A 589 7.24 -6.68 24.27
CA THR A 589 6.99 -5.33 23.74
C THR A 589 6.74 -5.36 22.23
N LEU A 590 7.55 -6.10 21.48
CA LEU A 590 7.37 -6.27 20.04
C LEU A 590 6.03 -6.91 19.69
N LEU A 591 5.61 -7.94 20.43
CA LEU A 591 4.30 -8.57 20.23
C LEU A 591 3.15 -7.61 20.58
N LYS A 592 3.28 -6.80 21.63
CA LYS A 592 2.28 -5.76 21.96
C LYS A 592 2.15 -4.73 20.84
N LEU A 593 3.27 -4.18 20.35
CA LEU A 593 3.28 -3.22 19.23
C LEU A 593 2.70 -3.85 17.96
N PHE A 594 3.10 -5.09 17.66
CA PHE A 594 2.61 -5.84 16.51
C PHE A 594 1.09 -6.08 16.58
N ILE A 595 0.56 -6.45 17.75
CA ILE A 595 -0.88 -6.63 17.96
C ILE A 595 -1.66 -5.32 17.80
N LYS A 596 -1.13 -4.21 18.33
CA LYS A 596 -1.77 -2.88 18.29
C LYS A 596 -2.07 -2.43 16.86
N GLU A 597 -1.22 -2.80 15.89
CA GLU A 597 -1.43 -2.53 14.46
C GLU A 597 -2.74 -3.13 13.88
N GLY A 598 -3.21 -4.24 14.46
CA GLY A 598 -4.43 -4.92 14.00
C GLY A 598 -5.71 -4.18 14.36
N GLU A 599 -5.69 -3.44 15.48
CA GLU A 599 -6.78 -2.57 15.91
C GLU A 599 -6.92 -1.35 14.99
N TRP A 600 -5.80 -0.84 14.47
CA TRP A 600 -5.73 0.39 13.67
C TRP A 600 -6.05 0.21 12.20
N SER A 601 -5.80 -0.98 11.65
CA SER A 601 -6.12 -1.32 10.27
C SER A 601 -7.60 -1.09 9.89
N LEU A 602 -8.50 -0.95 10.87
CA LEU A 602 -9.94 -0.80 10.65
C LEU A 602 -10.39 0.65 10.45
N SER A 603 -9.55 1.66 10.74
CA SER A 603 -9.99 3.06 10.86
C SER A 603 -9.32 4.05 9.89
N THR A 604 -8.13 3.77 9.36
CA THR A 604 -7.35 4.73 8.54
C THR A 604 -6.66 4.08 7.33
N THR A 605 -6.52 4.85 6.23
CA THR A 605 -5.70 4.46 5.09
C THR A 605 -4.23 4.46 5.51
N SER A 606 -3.52 3.34 5.36
CA SER A 606 -2.10 3.26 5.75
C SER A 606 -1.24 4.23 4.95
N THR A 607 -0.51 5.09 5.65
CA THR A 607 0.49 5.98 5.06
C THR A 607 1.78 5.20 4.78
N LYS A 608 2.60 5.68 3.84
CA LYS A 608 3.87 5.01 3.52
C LYS A 608 4.85 4.92 4.71
N PRO A 609 5.02 5.95 5.56
CA PRO A 609 5.81 5.81 6.78
C PRO A 609 5.31 4.70 7.71
N LYS A 610 3.99 4.56 7.85
CA LYS A 610 3.38 3.51 8.67
C LYS A 610 3.64 2.12 8.08
N ILE A 611 3.59 1.96 6.76
CA ILE A 611 3.95 0.71 6.07
C ILE A 611 5.40 0.33 6.36
N ILE A 612 6.35 1.27 6.24
CA ILE A 612 7.78 1.03 6.54
C ILE A 612 7.98 0.61 8.00
N TYR A 613 7.26 1.23 8.93
CA TYR A 613 7.28 0.84 10.35
C TYR A 613 6.75 -0.59 10.57
N GLN A 614 5.62 -0.93 9.95
CA GLN A 614 5.01 -2.26 10.03
C GLN A 614 5.91 -3.35 9.43
N GLU A 615 6.62 -3.05 8.34
CA GLU A 615 7.60 -3.97 7.74
C GLU A 615 8.76 -4.25 8.71
N LEU A 616 9.31 -3.21 9.34
CA LEU A 616 10.36 -3.39 10.35
C LEU A 616 9.88 -4.20 11.56
N LEU A 617 8.65 -3.96 12.03
CA LEU A 617 8.04 -4.77 13.08
C LEU A 617 7.87 -6.23 12.65
N ALA A 618 7.46 -6.46 11.41
CA ALA A 618 7.30 -7.80 10.87
C ALA A 618 8.64 -8.56 10.80
N ASP A 619 9.74 -7.88 10.48
CA ASP A 619 11.08 -8.47 10.51
C ASP A 619 11.54 -8.78 11.95
N LEU A 620 11.33 -7.84 12.88
CA LEU A 620 11.74 -8.01 14.28
C LEU A 620 11.01 -9.15 14.99
N THR A 621 9.76 -9.40 14.61
CA THR A 621 8.91 -10.46 15.17
C THR A 621 9.21 -11.85 14.59
N GLU A 622 10.03 -11.96 13.54
CA GLU A 622 10.44 -13.24 12.96
C GLU A 622 11.14 -14.17 13.96
N ASP A 623 12.08 -13.62 14.73
CA ASP A 623 12.88 -14.42 15.65
C ASP A 623 12.24 -14.55 17.05
N VAL A 624 10.98 -14.17 17.22
CA VAL A 624 10.27 -14.32 18.49
C VAL A 624 10.15 -15.81 18.82
N PRO A 625 10.64 -16.26 19.99
CA PRO A 625 10.58 -17.67 20.35
C PRO A 625 9.13 -18.09 20.61
N SER A 626 8.82 -19.33 20.27
CA SER A 626 7.49 -19.90 20.42
C SER A 626 6.96 -19.82 21.86
N SER A 627 7.82 -19.97 22.86
CA SER A 627 7.43 -19.81 24.28
C SER A 627 6.91 -18.41 24.61
N ALA A 628 7.58 -17.35 24.13
CA ALA A 628 7.13 -15.98 24.37
C ALA A 628 5.81 -15.71 23.64
N LEU A 629 5.67 -16.22 22.42
CA LEU A 629 4.43 -16.11 21.64
C LEU A 629 3.25 -16.76 22.37
N PHE A 630 3.43 -17.94 22.96
CA PHE A 630 2.36 -18.67 23.64
C PHE A 630 1.95 -18.05 24.99
N GLU A 631 2.87 -17.36 25.68
CA GLU A 631 2.59 -16.73 26.97
C GLU A 631 1.93 -15.35 26.84
N SER A 632 2.29 -14.58 25.81
CA SER A 632 2.00 -13.14 25.75
C SER A 632 0.92 -12.72 24.75
N SER A 633 0.48 -13.60 23.85
CA SER A 633 -0.42 -13.21 22.75
C SER A 633 -1.65 -14.11 22.59
N ASP A 634 -2.81 -13.48 22.45
CA ASP A 634 -4.08 -14.14 22.13
C ASP A 634 -4.23 -14.25 20.60
N ILE A 635 -4.62 -15.44 20.12
CA ILE A 635 -4.94 -15.70 18.71
C ILE A 635 -5.92 -14.66 18.18
N SER A 636 -6.95 -14.36 18.97
CA SER A 636 -8.01 -13.44 18.55
C SER A 636 -7.46 -12.06 18.15
N ASN A 637 -6.41 -11.61 18.84
CA ASN A 637 -5.76 -10.33 18.56
C ASN A 637 -4.90 -10.41 17.28
N ILE A 638 -4.11 -11.48 17.10
CA ILE A 638 -3.26 -11.63 15.90
C ILE A 638 -4.11 -11.83 14.64
N VAL A 639 -5.27 -12.48 14.74
CA VAL A 639 -6.20 -12.66 13.61
C VAL A 639 -6.64 -11.31 13.01
N THR A 640 -6.74 -10.24 13.81
CA THR A 640 -7.12 -8.91 13.31
C THR A 640 -6.12 -8.37 12.28
N LEU A 641 -4.84 -8.72 12.40
CA LEU A 641 -3.77 -8.31 11.47
C LEU A 641 -3.89 -8.94 10.09
N LEU A 642 -4.65 -10.03 9.94
CA LEU A 642 -4.96 -10.57 8.62
C LEU A 642 -5.80 -9.60 7.77
N LYS A 643 -6.36 -8.54 8.36
CA LYS A 643 -7.08 -7.47 7.65
C LYS A 643 -6.21 -6.27 7.31
N SER A 644 -4.92 -6.28 7.69
CA SER A 644 -4.02 -5.16 7.45
C SER A 644 -3.84 -4.85 5.97
N SER A 645 -3.76 -3.56 5.63
CA SER A 645 -3.41 -3.06 4.30
C SER A 645 -1.91 -3.18 3.97
N ASN A 646 -1.23 -4.15 4.59
CA ASN A 646 0.20 -4.40 4.40
C ASN A 646 0.42 -5.90 4.25
N GLU A 647 0.85 -6.32 3.05
CA GLU A 647 1.06 -7.72 2.71
C GLU A 647 2.10 -8.40 3.61
N ILE A 648 3.21 -7.72 3.92
CA ILE A 648 4.30 -8.25 4.76
C ILE A 648 3.79 -8.49 6.18
N LEU A 649 2.98 -7.56 6.70
CA LEU A 649 2.34 -7.69 8.01
C LEU A 649 1.35 -8.87 8.04
N GLN A 650 0.52 -9.03 7.00
CA GLN A 650 -0.40 -10.16 6.87
C GLN A 650 0.35 -11.51 6.82
N LYS A 651 1.46 -11.59 6.07
CA LYS A 651 2.31 -12.79 6.00
C LYS A 651 2.94 -13.12 7.35
N ARG A 652 3.44 -12.12 8.09
CA ARG A 652 4.01 -12.34 9.42
C ARG A 652 2.94 -12.81 10.42
N ALA A 653 1.77 -12.18 10.40
CA ALA A 653 0.65 -12.59 11.24
C ALA A 653 0.24 -14.05 10.95
N PHE A 654 0.19 -14.45 9.67
CA PHE A 654 -0.04 -15.84 9.29
C PHE A 654 0.99 -16.79 9.91
N LYS A 655 2.29 -16.50 9.78
CA LYS A 655 3.36 -17.39 10.31
C LYS A 655 3.26 -17.56 11.83
N LEU A 656 3.00 -16.47 12.57
CA LEU A 656 2.81 -16.53 14.02
C LEU A 656 1.55 -17.33 14.40
N LEU A 657 0.43 -17.14 13.68
CA LEU A 657 -0.79 -17.91 13.88
C LEU A 657 -0.61 -19.40 13.56
N GLU A 658 0.13 -19.73 12.51
CA GLU A 658 0.44 -21.11 12.13
C GLU A 658 1.20 -21.84 13.26
N MET A 659 2.20 -21.16 13.85
CA MET A 659 2.93 -21.69 15.01
C MET A 659 2.01 -21.93 16.21
N GLN A 660 1.13 -20.98 16.54
CA GLN A 660 0.18 -21.10 17.65
C GLN A 660 -0.86 -22.21 17.42
N ILE A 661 -1.46 -22.25 16.23
CA ILE A 661 -2.46 -23.26 15.85
C ILE A 661 -1.83 -24.65 15.92
N THR A 662 -0.61 -24.82 15.41
CA THR A 662 0.09 -26.11 15.46
C THR A 662 0.28 -26.59 16.90
N HIS A 663 0.71 -25.70 17.79
CA HIS A 663 0.88 -26.00 19.22
C HIS A 663 -0.45 -26.40 19.89
N ILE A 664 -1.51 -25.61 19.66
CA ILE A 664 -2.85 -25.86 20.23
C ILE A 664 -3.43 -27.18 19.73
N VAL A 665 -3.33 -27.47 18.43
CA VAL A 665 -3.85 -28.71 17.84
C VAL A 665 -3.13 -29.94 18.39
N GLN A 666 -1.81 -29.85 18.62
CA GLN A 666 -1.04 -30.90 19.26
C GLN A 666 -1.49 -31.13 20.70
N GLU A 667 -1.63 -30.07 21.50
CA GLU A 667 -2.08 -30.16 22.89
C GLU A 667 -3.50 -30.75 23.00
N LEU A 668 -4.43 -30.27 22.17
CA LEU A 668 -5.81 -30.77 22.11
C LEU A 668 -5.86 -32.23 21.66
N SER A 669 -5.03 -32.62 20.70
CA SER A 669 -4.93 -34.01 20.24
C SER A 669 -4.50 -34.94 21.38
N VAL A 670 -3.47 -34.55 22.13
CA VAL A 670 -3.00 -35.29 23.31
C VAL A 670 -4.09 -35.39 24.37
N ARG A 671 -4.72 -34.27 24.73
CA ARG A 671 -5.81 -34.22 25.73
C ARG A 671 -6.98 -35.13 25.35
N LEU A 672 -7.38 -35.13 24.08
CA LEU A 672 -8.50 -35.95 23.60
C LEU A 672 -8.18 -37.45 23.63
N GLU A 673 -6.94 -37.86 23.35
CA GLU A 673 -6.53 -39.27 23.44
C GLU A 673 -6.54 -39.78 24.89
N PHE A 674 -6.08 -38.99 25.85
CA PHE A 674 -6.14 -39.36 27.27
C PHE A 674 -7.58 -39.37 27.81
N SER A 675 -8.44 -38.46 27.35
CA SER A 675 -9.86 -38.40 27.76
C SER A 675 -10.69 -39.62 27.32
N ALA A 676 -10.28 -40.34 26.27
CA ALA A 676 -10.99 -41.51 25.77
C ALA A 676 -10.96 -42.73 26.71
N SER A 677 -10.18 -42.66 27.80
CA SER A 677 -10.07 -43.72 28.81
C SER A 677 -11.05 -43.60 29.98
N ASN A 678 -11.73 -42.46 30.15
CA ASN A 678 -12.70 -42.23 31.22
C ASN A 678 -14.10 -41.97 30.66
N ASP A 679 -15.00 -42.91 30.91
CA ASP A 679 -16.36 -43.04 30.36
C ASP A 679 -17.38 -42.05 30.99
N GLU A 680 -16.98 -40.83 31.36
CA GLU A 680 -17.85 -39.86 32.03
C GLU A 680 -17.84 -38.47 31.37
N GLU A 681 -18.99 -38.12 30.75
CA GLU A 681 -19.70 -36.83 30.76
C GLU A 681 -18.97 -35.47 30.75
N ASN A 682 -17.68 -35.34 30.40
CA ASN A 682 -17.09 -34.01 30.18
C ASN A 682 -17.25 -33.54 28.73
N ASN A 683 -18.17 -32.59 28.60
CA ASN A 683 -18.55 -31.80 27.44
C ASN A 683 -17.45 -30.77 27.08
N ASP A 684 -16.18 -31.18 27.02
CA ASP A 684 -15.07 -30.35 26.51
C ASP A 684 -15.22 -30.26 24.99
N LYS A 685 -16.22 -29.50 24.54
CA LYS A 685 -16.40 -29.17 23.13
C LYS A 685 -15.22 -28.32 22.70
N VAL A 686 -14.46 -28.85 21.75
CA VAL A 686 -13.34 -28.14 21.14
C VAL A 686 -13.88 -27.21 20.07
N TYR A 687 -13.54 -25.93 20.13
CA TYR A 687 -14.00 -24.92 19.19
C TYR A 687 -12.84 -24.34 18.40
N ILE A 688 -13.11 -24.00 17.14
CA ILE A 688 -12.23 -23.12 16.35
C ILE A 688 -12.25 -21.75 17.03
N ASP A 689 -11.10 -21.06 17.04
CA ASP A 689 -11.02 -19.69 17.55
C ASP A 689 -12.13 -18.81 16.95
N LYS A 690 -12.79 -18.05 17.81
CA LYS A 690 -14.00 -17.30 17.43
C LYS A 690 -13.67 -16.21 16.41
N ALA A 691 -12.57 -15.48 16.59
CA ALA A 691 -12.20 -14.40 15.69
C ALA A 691 -11.82 -14.94 14.30
N LEU A 692 -11.05 -16.03 14.25
CA LEU A 692 -10.71 -16.70 12.99
C LEU A 692 -11.97 -17.19 12.28
N PHE A 693 -12.87 -17.84 13.01
CA PHE A 693 -14.10 -18.38 12.45
C PHE A 693 -15.04 -17.28 11.93
N GLU A 694 -15.22 -16.18 12.69
CA GLU A 694 -16.00 -15.02 12.27
C GLU A 694 -15.41 -14.36 11.01
N TYR A 695 -14.09 -14.33 10.86
CA TYR A 695 -13.47 -13.79 9.66
C TYR A 695 -13.74 -14.68 8.42
N MET A 696 -13.61 -16.01 8.56
CA MET A 696 -13.83 -16.95 7.46
C MET A 696 -15.26 -16.99 6.91
N ILE A 697 -16.27 -16.67 7.73
CA ILE A 697 -17.68 -16.69 7.30
C ILE A 697 -18.11 -15.41 6.57
N ASN A 698 -17.24 -14.39 6.55
CA ASN A 698 -17.49 -13.08 5.95
C ASN A 698 -16.54 -12.84 4.74
N PRO A 699 -16.84 -13.43 3.56
CA PRO A 699 -15.99 -13.26 2.38
C PRO A 699 -16.02 -11.81 1.84
N PRO A 700 -14.89 -11.30 1.32
CA PRO A 700 -14.85 -9.98 0.70
C PRO A 700 -15.59 -9.96 -0.64
N ASN A 701 -16.01 -8.76 -1.07
CA ASN A 701 -16.80 -8.60 -2.29
C ASN A 701 -15.93 -8.59 -3.54
N ILE A 702 -15.88 -9.73 -4.25
CA ILE A 702 -15.14 -9.90 -5.51
C ILE A 702 -16.03 -9.90 -6.76
N SER A 703 -17.23 -9.32 -6.69
CA SER A 703 -18.16 -9.28 -7.82
C SER A 703 -17.54 -8.64 -9.07
N LYS A 704 -16.69 -7.64 -8.86
CA LYS A 704 -16.00 -6.84 -9.88
C LYS A 704 -14.59 -7.33 -10.27
N TRP A 705 -14.18 -8.53 -9.82
CA TRP A 705 -12.82 -9.06 -10.03
C TRP A 705 -12.28 -8.95 -11.46
N TYR A 706 -13.14 -9.21 -12.45
CA TYR A 706 -12.79 -9.15 -13.88
C TYR A 706 -13.21 -7.86 -14.60
N THR A 707 -13.82 -6.92 -13.88
CA THR A 707 -14.34 -5.66 -14.48
C THR A 707 -13.55 -4.44 -14.08
N LEU A 708 -12.90 -4.46 -12.91
CA LEU A 708 -12.03 -3.38 -12.45
C LEU A 708 -10.57 -3.79 -12.64
N PRO A 709 -9.67 -2.82 -12.91
CA PRO A 709 -8.24 -2.98 -12.71
C PRO A 709 -7.91 -3.54 -11.32
N LEU A 710 -6.79 -4.26 -11.19
CA LEU A 710 -6.43 -4.96 -9.96
C LEU A 710 -6.18 -4.00 -8.79
N ASP A 711 -5.55 -2.86 -9.07
CA ASP A 711 -5.21 -1.78 -8.13
C ASP A 711 -6.43 -1.03 -7.56
N GLU A 712 -7.61 -1.16 -8.19
CA GLU A 712 -8.86 -0.60 -7.68
C GLU A 712 -9.65 -1.59 -6.80
N GLN A 713 -9.11 -2.78 -6.53
CA GLN A 713 -9.77 -3.81 -5.74
C GLN A 713 -9.27 -3.82 -4.28
N ALA A 714 -10.09 -4.37 -3.37
CA ALA A 714 -9.70 -4.57 -1.97
C ALA A 714 -8.76 -5.79 -1.82
N LEU A 715 -7.57 -5.69 -2.41
CA LEU A 715 -6.60 -6.78 -2.56
C LEU A 715 -6.14 -7.39 -1.23
N HIS A 716 -5.96 -6.56 -0.20
CA HIS A 716 -5.57 -7.00 1.14
C HIS A 716 -6.69 -7.79 1.84
N ASP A 717 -7.95 -7.40 1.68
CA ASP A 717 -9.08 -8.17 2.22
C ASP A 717 -9.19 -9.55 1.55
N VAL A 718 -8.97 -9.60 0.23
CA VAL A 718 -8.94 -10.84 -0.55
C VAL A 718 -7.82 -11.76 -0.05
N PHE A 719 -6.59 -11.24 0.09
CA PHE A 719 -5.46 -12.02 0.57
C PHE A 719 -5.64 -12.49 2.01
N GLY A 720 -6.08 -11.60 2.90
CA GLY A 720 -6.38 -11.91 4.29
C GLY A 720 -7.41 -13.03 4.45
N PHE A 721 -8.50 -12.98 3.69
CA PHE A 721 -9.51 -14.04 3.68
C PHE A 721 -8.93 -15.39 3.22
N MET A 722 -8.05 -15.38 2.23
CA MET A 722 -7.37 -16.59 1.74
C MET A 722 -6.40 -17.17 2.79
N LEU A 723 -5.64 -16.32 3.49
CA LEU A 723 -4.78 -16.71 4.61
C LEU A 723 -5.60 -17.35 5.74
N ALA A 724 -6.77 -16.80 6.08
CA ALA A 724 -7.64 -17.37 7.10
C ALA A 724 -8.10 -18.80 6.77
N TRP A 725 -8.42 -19.07 5.49
CA TRP A 725 -8.72 -20.44 5.04
C TRP A 725 -7.50 -21.36 5.07
N LEU A 726 -6.31 -20.84 4.72
CA LEU A 726 -5.09 -21.62 4.84
C LEU A 726 -4.82 -22.02 6.30
N LEU A 727 -4.95 -21.07 7.25
CA LEU A 727 -4.84 -21.33 8.69
C LEU A 727 -5.88 -22.35 9.18
N MET A 728 -7.09 -22.31 8.65
CA MET A 728 -8.07 -23.37 8.95
C MET A 728 -7.58 -24.73 8.47
N PHE A 729 -6.96 -24.82 7.29
CA PHE A 729 -6.41 -26.09 6.81
C PHE A 729 -5.18 -26.56 7.60
N GLU A 730 -4.44 -25.65 8.24
CA GLU A 730 -3.37 -26.01 9.18
C GLU A 730 -3.88 -26.78 10.40
N HIS A 731 -5.12 -26.53 10.84
CA HIS A 731 -5.73 -27.29 11.94
C HIS A 731 -5.88 -28.79 11.63
N PHE A 732 -5.86 -29.19 10.36
CA PHE A 732 -6.04 -30.58 9.95
C PHE A 732 -4.72 -31.35 9.78
N ASN A 733 -3.57 -30.71 10.04
CA ASN A 733 -2.26 -31.35 9.96
C ASN A 733 -1.99 -32.18 11.23
N ASN A 734 -1.64 -33.47 11.05
CA ASN A 734 -1.32 -34.41 12.13
C ASN A 734 -2.35 -34.50 13.27
N ILE A 735 -3.62 -34.27 12.95
CA ILE A 735 -4.72 -34.23 13.92
C ILE A 735 -5.31 -35.62 14.22
N THR A 736 -5.85 -35.81 15.43
CA THR A 736 -6.64 -37.00 15.75
C THR A 736 -7.95 -37.07 14.95
N PHE A 737 -8.43 -38.28 14.70
CA PHE A 737 -9.68 -38.50 13.98
C PHE A 737 -10.89 -37.84 14.67
N ARG A 738 -10.93 -37.84 16.01
CA ARG A 738 -12.01 -37.21 16.79
C ARG A 738 -12.01 -35.69 16.60
N LEU A 739 -10.86 -35.04 16.71
CA LEU A 739 -10.77 -33.59 16.55
C LEU A 739 -11.09 -33.17 15.11
N LYS A 740 -10.67 -33.97 14.11
CA LYS A 740 -11.07 -33.78 12.71
C LYS A 740 -12.59 -33.77 12.51
N GLN A 741 -13.32 -34.65 13.19
CA GLN A 741 -14.78 -34.69 13.12
C GLN A 741 -15.41 -33.43 13.73
N GLU A 742 -14.92 -32.95 14.87
CA GLU A 742 -15.43 -31.75 15.53
C GLU A 742 -15.23 -30.48 14.68
N TYR A 743 -14.04 -30.28 14.11
CA TYR A 743 -13.79 -29.15 13.20
C TYR A 743 -14.62 -29.25 11.92
N THR A 744 -14.76 -30.44 11.35
CA THR A 744 -15.63 -30.66 10.18
C THR A 744 -17.10 -30.34 10.52
N ALA A 745 -17.57 -30.71 11.71
CA ALA A 745 -18.94 -30.44 12.16
C ALA A 745 -19.19 -28.94 12.30
N GLN A 746 -18.26 -28.19 12.90
CA GLN A 746 -18.37 -26.73 13.03
C GLN A 746 -18.42 -26.02 11.68
N LEU A 747 -17.55 -26.40 10.74
CA LEU A 747 -17.55 -25.86 9.37
C LEU A 747 -18.87 -26.16 8.63
N LYS A 748 -19.45 -27.34 8.88
CA LYS A 748 -20.73 -27.75 8.31
C LYS A 748 -21.88 -26.94 8.88
N ASP A 749 -21.94 -26.77 10.20
CA ASP A 749 -23.02 -26.07 10.90
C ASP A 749 -23.08 -24.59 10.51
N ALA A 750 -21.92 -23.95 10.26
CA ALA A 750 -21.85 -22.59 9.74
C ALA A 750 -22.01 -22.48 8.22
N ASN A 751 -22.13 -23.61 7.50
CA ASN A 751 -22.18 -23.66 6.05
C ASN A 751 -20.98 -22.93 5.38
N ALA A 752 -19.79 -23.00 5.99
CA ALA A 752 -18.64 -22.18 5.63
C ALA A 752 -18.16 -22.42 4.17
N VAL A 753 -18.20 -23.68 3.71
CA VAL A 753 -17.82 -24.06 2.34
C VAL A 753 -18.68 -23.38 1.29
N SER A 754 -19.96 -23.09 1.59
CA SER A 754 -20.84 -22.37 0.65
C SER A 754 -20.41 -20.92 0.40
N LYS A 755 -19.61 -20.34 1.29
CA LYS A 755 -19.03 -19.00 1.15
C LYS A 755 -17.70 -19.04 0.39
N MET A 756 -16.85 -20.00 0.72
CA MET A 756 -15.53 -20.18 0.11
C MET A 756 -15.60 -20.61 -1.36
N MET A 757 -16.47 -21.57 -1.70
CA MET A 757 -16.46 -22.17 -3.05
C MET A 757 -16.80 -21.20 -4.18
N PRO A 758 -17.84 -20.34 -4.08
CA PRO A 758 -18.08 -19.30 -5.08
C PRO A 758 -16.92 -18.31 -5.18
N PHE A 759 -16.26 -18.01 -4.07
CA PHE A 759 -15.12 -17.09 -4.02
C PHE A 759 -13.92 -17.65 -4.80
N ILE A 760 -13.46 -18.85 -4.46
CA ILE A 760 -12.36 -19.55 -5.15
C ILE A 760 -12.69 -19.74 -6.64
N SER A 761 -13.90 -20.19 -6.96
CA SER A 761 -14.30 -20.44 -8.35
C SER A 761 -14.31 -19.16 -9.19
N LYS A 762 -14.65 -18.02 -8.58
CA LYS A 762 -14.65 -16.72 -9.24
C LYS A 762 -13.23 -16.25 -9.54
N ILE A 763 -12.26 -16.38 -8.63
CA ILE A 763 -10.85 -16.01 -8.88
C ILE A 763 -10.24 -16.91 -9.97
N LEU A 764 -10.54 -18.21 -9.95
CA LEU A 764 -10.03 -19.19 -10.92
C LEU A 764 -10.73 -19.14 -12.29
N GLY A 765 -11.77 -18.32 -12.47
CA GLY A 765 -12.55 -18.27 -13.71
C GLY A 765 -13.41 -19.52 -13.98
N VAL A 766 -13.62 -20.38 -12.97
CA VAL A 766 -14.35 -21.64 -13.11
C VAL A 766 -15.86 -21.38 -13.09
N GLY A 767 -16.55 -21.80 -14.14
CA GLY A 767 -18.00 -21.65 -14.25
C GLY A 767 -18.47 -20.22 -14.62
N ALA A 768 -17.55 -19.34 -15.02
CA ALA A 768 -17.82 -17.94 -15.36
C ALA A 768 -18.44 -17.71 -16.77
N GLY A 769 -18.67 -18.77 -17.55
CA GLY A 769 -19.23 -18.70 -18.92
C GLY A 769 -18.17 -18.84 -20.01
N GLN A 770 -18.50 -18.48 -21.25
CA GLN A 770 -17.57 -18.62 -22.40
C GLN A 770 -16.54 -17.50 -22.52
N ILE A 771 -16.79 -16.34 -21.89
CA ILE A 771 -15.97 -15.13 -22.03
C ILE A 771 -14.68 -15.24 -21.20
N ILE A 772 -14.77 -15.84 -20.01
CA ILE A 772 -13.65 -15.99 -19.08
C ILE A 772 -13.26 -17.46 -19.07
N GLN A 773 -12.02 -17.75 -19.45
CA GLN A 773 -11.49 -19.11 -19.43
C GLN A 773 -10.97 -19.44 -18.02
N PRO A 774 -11.11 -20.69 -17.56
CA PRO A 774 -10.49 -21.13 -16.32
C PRO A 774 -8.97 -20.97 -16.36
N PHE A 775 -8.38 -20.56 -15.25
CA PHE A 775 -6.93 -20.43 -15.11
C PHE A 775 -6.21 -21.75 -15.43
N ASP A 776 -5.09 -21.67 -16.16
CA ASP A 776 -4.34 -22.88 -16.54
C ASP A 776 -3.29 -23.21 -15.48
N LEU A 777 -3.46 -24.39 -14.87
CA LEU A 777 -2.58 -24.90 -13.80
C LEU A 777 -1.41 -25.75 -14.32
N SER A 778 -1.25 -25.88 -15.63
CA SER A 778 -0.26 -26.79 -16.24
C SER A 778 1.19 -26.50 -15.85
N LEU A 779 1.52 -25.25 -15.49
CA LEU A 779 2.86 -24.80 -15.14
C LEU A 779 3.12 -24.71 -13.63
N TRP A 780 2.13 -25.04 -12.80
CA TRP A 780 2.17 -24.75 -11.36
C TRP A 780 2.09 -26.03 -10.53
N ASP A 781 2.97 -26.16 -9.54
CA ASP A 781 2.75 -27.14 -8.47
C ASP A 781 1.74 -26.57 -7.48
N ILE A 782 0.71 -27.34 -7.17
CA ILE A 782 -0.40 -26.95 -6.30
C ILE A 782 -0.30 -27.67 -4.95
N ASN A 783 0.53 -28.71 -4.85
CA ASN A 783 0.62 -29.52 -3.63
C ASN A 783 1.32 -28.75 -2.51
N GLU A 784 2.39 -28.04 -2.86
CA GLU A 784 3.19 -27.22 -1.96
C GLU A 784 3.04 -25.76 -2.35
N TYR A 785 2.89 -24.88 -1.37
CA TYR A 785 2.74 -23.45 -1.60
C TYR A 785 3.51 -22.67 -0.53
N GLU A 786 4.43 -21.82 -0.97
CA GLU A 786 5.21 -20.95 -0.11
C GLU A 786 4.62 -19.54 -0.15
N ILE A 787 4.14 -19.08 1.01
CA ILE A 787 3.43 -17.79 1.14
C ILE A 787 4.36 -16.61 0.87
N ASP A 788 5.65 -16.76 1.17
CA ASP A 788 6.62 -15.70 0.94
C ASP A 788 6.71 -15.32 -0.54
N GLY A 789 6.45 -16.27 -1.45
CA GLY A 789 6.41 -16.05 -2.89
C GLY A 789 5.11 -15.40 -3.43
N PHE A 790 4.12 -15.12 -2.58
CA PHE A 790 2.94 -14.35 -2.98
C PHE A 790 3.31 -12.89 -3.28
N ASP A 791 2.70 -12.29 -4.30
CA ASP A 791 2.86 -10.87 -4.64
C ASP A 791 1.50 -10.28 -5.03
N SER A 792 0.98 -9.35 -4.23
CA SER A 792 -0.31 -8.69 -4.43
C SER A 792 -0.40 -7.85 -5.71
N ALA A 793 0.73 -7.44 -6.30
CA ALA A 793 0.73 -6.67 -7.55
C ALA A 793 0.30 -7.51 -8.77
N HIS A 794 0.30 -8.84 -8.66
CA HIS A 794 0.05 -9.75 -9.77
C HIS A 794 -1.18 -10.64 -9.55
N GLU A 795 -2.14 -10.61 -10.49
CA GLU A 795 -3.37 -11.41 -10.41
C GLU A 795 -3.08 -12.92 -10.31
N ILE A 796 -2.01 -13.39 -10.95
CA ILE A 796 -1.59 -14.79 -10.97
C ILE A 796 -1.34 -15.32 -9.54
N SER A 797 -0.80 -14.50 -8.64
CA SER A 797 -0.55 -14.87 -7.25
C SER A 797 -1.84 -15.32 -6.55
N TYR A 798 -2.94 -14.59 -6.76
CA TYR A 798 -4.27 -14.94 -6.24
C TYR A 798 -4.83 -16.21 -6.87
N GLN A 799 -4.62 -16.41 -8.16
CA GLN A 799 -5.11 -17.59 -8.89
C GLN A 799 -4.40 -18.87 -8.44
N VAL A 800 -3.07 -18.84 -8.33
CA VAL A 800 -2.28 -19.99 -7.83
C VAL A 800 -2.62 -20.29 -6.37
N PHE A 801 -2.72 -19.26 -5.52
CA PHE A 801 -3.07 -19.45 -4.12
C PHE A 801 -4.52 -19.99 -3.96
N ALA A 802 -5.48 -19.51 -4.75
CA ALA A 802 -6.85 -20.04 -4.75
C ALA A 802 -6.90 -21.51 -5.18
N ALA A 803 -6.07 -21.92 -6.15
CA ALA A 803 -5.94 -23.32 -6.54
C ALA A 803 -5.37 -24.18 -5.40
N HIS A 804 -4.35 -23.69 -4.68
CA HIS A 804 -3.79 -24.38 -3.51
C HIS A 804 -4.84 -24.54 -2.40
N LEU A 805 -5.62 -23.50 -2.09
CA LEU A 805 -6.72 -23.58 -1.13
C LEU A 805 -7.77 -24.61 -1.54
N TYR A 806 -8.12 -24.66 -2.83
CA TYR A 806 -9.05 -25.67 -3.33
C TYR A 806 -8.48 -27.10 -3.17
N TYR A 807 -7.19 -27.30 -3.47
CA TYR A 807 -6.51 -28.57 -3.24
C TYR A 807 -6.55 -28.98 -1.75
N ARG A 808 -6.19 -28.07 -0.83
CA ARG A 808 -6.27 -28.32 0.62
C ARG A 808 -7.71 -28.67 1.04
N ALA A 809 -8.72 -27.99 0.50
CA ALA A 809 -10.12 -28.29 0.78
C ALA A 809 -10.51 -29.70 0.33
N LEU A 810 -10.12 -30.12 -0.88
CA LEU A 810 -10.35 -31.47 -1.40
C LEU A 810 -9.64 -32.55 -0.57
N LYS A 811 -8.45 -32.24 -0.05
CA LYS A 811 -7.65 -33.17 0.77
C LYS A 811 -8.19 -33.32 2.20
N HIS A 812 -8.52 -32.22 2.88
CA HIS A 812 -8.85 -32.23 4.31
C HIS A 812 -10.34 -32.36 4.61
N ILE A 813 -11.21 -31.73 3.81
CA ILE A 813 -12.68 -31.70 4.02
C ILE A 813 -13.50 -32.14 2.78
N PRO A 814 -13.14 -33.26 2.09
CA PRO A 814 -13.80 -33.69 0.86
C PRO A 814 -15.31 -33.90 0.99
N SER A 815 -15.79 -34.35 2.16
CA SER A 815 -17.23 -34.55 2.40
C SER A 815 -18.04 -33.26 2.31
N LEU A 816 -17.50 -32.13 2.81
CA LEU A 816 -18.19 -30.84 2.76
C LEU A 816 -18.18 -30.26 1.34
N ILE A 817 -17.08 -30.43 0.60
CA ILE A 817 -16.99 -30.02 -0.81
C ILE A 817 -17.98 -30.82 -1.66
N ARG A 818 -18.05 -32.14 -1.46
CA ARG A 818 -19.05 -32.99 -2.13
C ARG A 818 -20.47 -32.56 -1.78
N GLN A 819 -20.77 -32.31 -0.50
CA GLN A 819 -22.09 -31.87 -0.08
C GLN A 819 -22.46 -30.55 -0.78
N TRP A 820 -21.56 -29.56 -0.78
CA TRP A 820 -21.77 -28.31 -1.51
C TRP A 820 -21.98 -28.55 -3.01
N TRP A 821 -21.18 -29.40 -3.65
CA TRP A 821 -21.29 -29.68 -5.09
C TRP A 821 -22.64 -30.31 -5.46
N VAL A 822 -23.15 -31.24 -4.64
CA VAL A 822 -24.48 -31.86 -4.82
C VAL A 822 -25.61 -30.85 -4.59
N ASP A 823 -25.48 -29.99 -3.59
CA ASP A 823 -26.51 -29.02 -3.20
C ASP A 823 -26.48 -27.73 -4.05
N CYS A 824 -25.42 -27.52 -4.85
CA CYS A 824 -25.22 -26.30 -5.62
C CYS A 824 -26.23 -26.19 -6.78
N LYS A 825 -27.00 -25.08 -6.76
CA LYS A 825 -28.05 -24.81 -7.77
C LYS A 825 -27.49 -24.31 -9.11
N ASN A 826 -26.28 -23.76 -9.13
CA ASN A 826 -25.69 -23.23 -10.36
C ASN A 826 -25.07 -24.38 -11.18
N ARG A 827 -25.82 -24.85 -12.18
CA ARG A 827 -25.40 -25.97 -13.05
C ARG A 827 -24.11 -25.70 -13.84
N GLN A 828 -23.90 -24.46 -14.30
CA GLN A 828 -22.69 -24.14 -15.06
C GLN A 828 -21.45 -24.22 -14.17
N LEU A 829 -21.59 -23.74 -12.93
CA LEU A 829 -20.53 -23.82 -11.93
C LEU A 829 -20.23 -25.27 -11.54
N THR A 830 -21.24 -26.10 -11.29
CA THR A 830 -21.01 -27.50 -10.90
C THR A 830 -20.33 -28.33 -12.00
N ILE A 831 -20.71 -28.12 -13.27
CA ILE A 831 -20.05 -28.76 -14.42
C ILE A 831 -18.60 -28.25 -14.56
N GLY A 832 -18.40 -26.93 -14.43
CA GLY A 832 -17.07 -26.32 -14.49
C GLY A 832 -16.14 -26.87 -13.41
N VAL A 833 -16.61 -26.92 -12.16
CA VAL A 833 -15.85 -27.47 -11.03
C VAL A 833 -15.56 -28.95 -11.21
N GLU A 834 -16.53 -29.76 -11.68
CA GLU A 834 -16.32 -31.20 -11.93
C GLU A 834 -15.19 -31.42 -12.95
N SER A 835 -15.27 -30.75 -14.11
CA SER A 835 -14.26 -30.86 -15.16
C SER A 835 -12.89 -30.33 -14.73
N TYR A 836 -12.86 -29.20 -14.01
CA TYR A 836 -11.62 -28.60 -13.53
C TYR A 836 -10.93 -29.48 -12.48
N THR A 837 -11.72 -30.11 -11.60
CA THR A 837 -11.21 -31.04 -10.58
C THR A 837 -10.63 -32.30 -11.20
N GLU A 838 -11.37 -32.92 -12.14
CA GLU A 838 -10.93 -34.11 -12.86
C GLU A 838 -9.63 -33.87 -13.64
N LYS A 839 -9.52 -32.72 -14.30
CA LYS A 839 -8.33 -32.37 -15.09
C LYS A 839 -7.09 -32.09 -14.24
N ASN A 840 -7.22 -31.29 -13.18
CA ASN A 840 -6.07 -30.69 -12.51
C ASN A 840 -5.76 -31.28 -11.12
N PHE A 841 -6.73 -31.90 -10.42
CA PHE A 841 -6.57 -32.26 -9.00
C PHE A 841 -6.72 -33.76 -8.72
N SER A 842 -7.65 -34.44 -9.41
CA SER A 842 -8.03 -35.81 -9.07
C SER A 842 -6.86 -36.81 -9.18
N ALA A 843 -6.05 -36.73 -10.24
CA ALA A 843 -4.91 -37.62 -10.41
C ALA A 843 -3.88 -37.48 -9.27
N MET A 844 -3.62 -36.26 -8.80
CA MET A 844 -2.71 -35.99 -7.68
C MET A 844 -3.23 -36.57 -6.37
N LEU A 845 -4.52 -36.34 -6.07
CA LEU A 845 -5.16 -36.85 -4.85
C LEU A 845 -5.23 -38.39 -4.83
N ILE A 846 -5.56 -39.02 -5.97
CA ILE A 846 -5.56 -40.48 -6.09
C ILE A 846 -4.16 -41.03 -5.87
N ASN A 847 -3.14 -40.45 -6.52
CA ASN A 847 -1.76 -40.91 -6.36
C ASN A 847 -1.30 -40.77 -4.90
N SER A 848 -1.66 -39.67 -4.22
CA SER A 848 -1.34 -39.47 -2.81
C SER A 848 -1.92 -40.58 -1.92
N GLU A 849 -3.18 -40.95 -2.09
CA GLU A 849 -3.81 -42.06 -1.34
C GLU A 849 -3.14 -43.41 -1.63
N LEU A 850 -2.77 -43.67 -2.89
CA LEU A 850 -2.09 -44.91 -3.26
C LEU A 850 -0.64 -44.95 -2.75
N ASP A 851 0.05 -43.81 -2.69
CA ASP A 851 1.40 -43.70 -2.16
C ASP A 851 1.44 -43.89 -0.64
N LEU A 852 0.41 -43.43 0.08
CA LEU A 852 0.26 -43.72 1.52
C LEU A 852 0.22 -45.23 1.79
N LEU A 853 -0.46 -46.02 0.94
CA LEU A 853 -0.51 -47.48 1.04
C LEU A 853 0.81 -48.16 0.68
N ALA A 854 1.68 -47.49 -0.07
CA ALA A 854 2.96 -48.02 -0.50
C ALA A 854 4.05 -47.91 0.58
N ARG A 855 3.87 -47.05 1.59
CA ARG A 855 4.84 -46.84 2.68
C ARG A 855 5.03 -48.09 3.55
N ASP A 856 6.25 -48.32 4.02
CA ASP A 856 6.62 -49.54 4.76
C ASP A 856 6.01 -49.60 6.18
N ASP A 857 5.87 -48.46 6.84
CA ASP A 857 5.18 -48.31 8.14
C ASP A 857 3.70 -48.73 8.03
N ILE A 858 3.00 -48.26 7.00
CA ILE A 858 1.60 -48.61 6.75
C ILE A 858 1.46 -50.06 6.29
N LYS A 859 2.36 -50.55 5.43
CA LYS A 859 2.36 -51.96 5.02
C LYS A 859 2.54 -52.89 6.22
N SER A 860 3.45 -52.58 7.13
CA SER A 860 3.65 -53.39 8.35
C SER A 860 2.42 -53.36 9.26
N LEU A 861 1.80 -52.19 9.47
CA LEU A 861 0.55 -52.05 10.24
C LEU A 861 -0.61 -52.88 9.67
N LEU A 862 -0.76 -52.89 8.34
CA LEU A 862 -1.82 -53.64 7.67
C LEU A 862 -1.49 -55.13 7.53
N GLN A 863 -0.23 -55.47 7.25
CA GLN A 863 0.25 -56.83 6.94
C GLN A 863 1.20 -57.34 8.03
N ASP A 864 0.72 -57.44 9.27
CA ASP A 864 1.49 -58.05 10.38
C ASP A 864 1.96 -59.47 9.99
N ASN A 865 3.08 -59.94 10.58
CA ASN A 865 3.86 -61.12 10.18
C ASN A 865 3.12 -62.48 10.05
N ASP A 866 1.82 -62.55 10.41
CA ASP A 866 1.00 -63.77 10.31
C ASP A 866 0.40 -64.02 8.90
N ASN A 867 0.72 -63.19 7.89
CA ASN A 867 0.33 -63.35 6.46
C ASN A 867 -1.18 -63.42 6.15
N ASP A 868 -2.07 -63.19 7.12
CA ASP A 868 -3.52 -63.33 6.93
C ASP A 868 -4.18 -62.13 6.25
N PHE A 869 -3.57 -60.95 6.19
CA PHE A 869 -4.12 -59.77 5.49
C PHE A 869 -3.12 -59.16 4.50
N THR A 870 -3.51 -59.05 3.24
CA THR A 870 -2.67 -58.51 2.16
C THR A 870 -3.41 -57.40 1.40
N VAL A 871 -2.68 -56.33 1.03
CA VAL A 871 -3.23 -55.17 0.32
C VAL A 871 -2.45 -54.93 -0.97
N LYS A 872 -3.17 -54.72 -2.07
CA LYS A 872 -2.61 -54.43 -3.39
C LYS A 872 -3.25 -53.19 -4.01
N ALA A 873 -2.43 -52.22 -4.38
CA ALA A 873 -2.85 -51.00 -5.07
C ALA A 873 -2.59 -51.12 -6.59
N LEU A 874 -3.62 -50.90 -7.40
CA LEU A 874 -3.60 -50.92 -8.86
C LEU A 874 -3.71 -49.48 -9.39
N ARG A 875 -2.56 -48.81 -9.52
CA ARG A 875 -2.49 -47.38 -9.91
C ARG A 875 -3.17 -47.08 -11.25
N ALA A 876 -2.98 -47.93 -12.27
CA ALA A 876 -3.59 -47.73 -13.58
C ALA A 876 -5.12 -47.81 -13.58
N ALA A 877 -5.71 -48.54 -12.62
CA ALA A 877 -7.15 -48.70 -12.48
C ALA A 877 -7.74 -47.79 -11.39
N SER A 878 -6.91 -47.02 -10.68
CA SER A 878 -7.30 -46.29 -9.47
C SER A 878 -8.08 -47.17 -8.48
N GLU A 879 -7.61 -48.40 -8.26
CA GLU A 879 -8.28 -49.42 -7.47
C GLU A 879 -7.35 -49.98 -6.38
N VAL A 880 -7.89 -50.21 -5.18
CA VAL A 880 -7.18 -50.86 -4.06
C VAL A 880 -7.94 -52.12 -3.69
N SER A 881 -7.26 -53.26 -3.68
CA SER A 881 -7.83 -54.55 -3.27
C SER A 881 -7.19 -55.03 -1.97
N ALA A 882 -8.01 -55.53 -1.04
CA ALA A 882 -7.56 -56.13 0.20
C ALA A 882 -8.08 -57.56 0.31
N THR A 883 -7.20 -58.49 0.67
CA THR A 883 -7.48 -59.92 0.78
C THR A 883 -7.12 -60.41 2.17
N TYR A 884 -8.09 -61.01 2.85
CA TYR A 884 -7.92 -61.68 4.13
C TYR A 884 -8.04 -63.20 3.95
N ARG A 885 -7.10 -63.99 4.47
CA ARG A 885 -7.13 -65.46 4.39
C ARG A 885 -7.84 -66.04 5.61
N VAL A 886 -8.88 -66.85 5.38
CA VAL A 886 -9.59 -67.62 6.40
C VAL A 886 -9.46 -69.09 6.02
N ASP A 887 -8.68 -69.87 6.76
CA ASP A 887 -8.32 -71.25 6.40
C ASP A 887 -7.74 -71.35 4.96
N GLU A 888 -8.48 -72.00 4.06
CA GLU A 888 -8.13 -72.16 2.63
C GLU A 888 -8.98 -71.29 1.67
N GLN A 889 -9.72 -70.33 2.20
CA GLN A 889 -10.53 -69.40 1.41
C GLN A 889 -10.07 -67.94 1.59
N ASN A 890 -10.17 -67.16 0.52
CA ASN A 890 -9.83 -65.75 0.52
C ASN A 890 -11.11 -64.91 0.63
N MET A 891 -11.18 -64.04 1.63
CA MET A 891 -12.15 -62.96 1.72
C MET A 891 -11.55 -61.72 1.04
N GLN A 892 -12.24 -61.11 0.09
CA GLN A 892 -11.68 -60.04 -0.73
C GLN A 892 -12.64 -58.86 -0.88
N ILE A 893 -12.10 -57.64 -0.79
CA ILE A 893 -12.78 -56.38 -1.08
C ILE A 893 -11.97 -55.56 -2.10
N ALA A 894 -12.64 -54.71 -2.87
CA ALA A 894 -12.04 -53.75 -3.79
C ALA A 894 -12.63 -52.36 -3.56
N ILE A 895 -11.78 -51.34 -3.55
CA ILE A 895 -12.12 -49.92 -3.40
C ILE A 895 -11.71 -49.22 -4.70
N LYS A 896 -12.68 -48.71 -5.46
CA LYS A 896 -12.45 -48.00 -6.73
C LYS A 896 -12.63 -46.50 -6.55
N LEU A 897 -11.61 -45.73 -6.93
CA LEU A 897 -11.65 -44.27 -6.93
C LEU A 897 -12.18 -43.76 -8.29
N PRO A 898 -13.18 -42.84 -8.31
CA PRO A 898 -13.68 -42.26 -9.55
C PRO A 898 -12.67 -41.28 -10.17
N SER A 899 -12.79 -41.02 -11.49
CA SER A 899 -11.89 -40.10 -12.21
C SER A 899 -11.93 -38.66 -11.70
N ASN A 900 -13.06 -38.23 -11.14
CA ASN A 900 -13.24 -36.93 -10.50
C ASN A 900 -13.22 -37.00 -8.96
N PHE A 901 -12.51 -37.98 -8.38
CA PHE A 901 -12.28 -38.06 -6.95
C PHE A 901 -11.71 -36.73 -6.40
N PRO A 902 -12.16 -36.22 -5.25
CA PRO A 902 -13.11 -36.80 -4.28
C PRO A 902 -14.57 -36.34 -4.44
N LEU A 903 -14.93 -35.66 -5.54
CA LEU A 903 -16.29 -35.14 -5.74
C LEU A 903 -17.30 -36.29 -5.78
N ARG A 904 -17.11 -37.29 -6.65
CA ARG A 904 -17.91 -38.51 -6.59
C ARG A 904 -17.45 -39.41 -5.46
N GLN A 905 -18.40 -40.12 -4.87
CA GLN A 905 -18.12 -41.09 -3.83
C GLN A 905 -17.38 -42.29 -4.43
N ILE A 906 -16.44 -42.84 -3.66
CA ILE A 906 -15.76 -44.10 -3.98
C ILE A 906 -16.75 -45.26 -4.04
N ASP A 907 -16.42 -46.28 -4.84
CA ASP A 907 -17.18 -47.52 -4.88
C ASP A 907 -16.44 -48.61 -4.08
N VAL A 908 -17.18 -49.33 -3.23
CA VAL A 908 -16.64 -50.39 -2.37
C VAL A 908 -17.33 -51.69 -2.71
N GLU A 909 -16.63 -52.55 -3.44
CA GLU A 909 -17.12 -53.82 -3.94
C GLU A 909 -16.64 -54.98 -3.05
N GLY A 910 -17.59 -55.78 -2.56
CA GLY A 910 -17.28 -57.03 -1.85
C GLY A 910 -17.06 -58.18 -2.82
N VAL A 911 -15.82 -58.35 -3.30
CA VAL A 911 -15.43 -59.31 -4.35
C VAL A 911 -15.69 -60.76 -3.93
N GLN A 912 -15.30 -61.14 -2.71
CA GLN A 912 -15.48 -62.51 -2.20
C GLN A 912 -15.78 -62.50 -0.69
N LYS A 913 -16.95 -63.01 -0.31
CA LYS A 913 -17.36 -63.18 1.11
C LYS A 913 -17.04 -64.59 1.61
N VAL A 914 -16.62 -64.71 2.87
CA VAL A 914 -16.32 -65.99 3.54
C VAL A 914 -16.79 -65.94 4.99
N GLY A 915 -17.53 -66.94 5.47
CA GLY A 915 -17.84 -67.08 6.91
C GLY A 915 -18.73 -66.00 7.56
N VAL A 916 -19.43 -65.16 6.78
CA VAL A 916 -20.27 -64.05 7.27
C VAL A 916 -21.63 -63.98 6.58
N SER A 917 -22.64 -63.41 7.25
CA SER A 917 -23.98 -63.20 6.66
C SER A 917 -24.03 -62.04 5.66
N ASP A 918 -25.00 -62.05 4.75
CA ASP A 918 -25.18 -60.96 3.76
C ASP A 918 -25.47 -59.58 4.37
N LYS A 919 -26.01 -59.55 5.59
CA LYS A 919 -26.28 -58.29 6.30
C LYS A 919 -24.99 -57.73 6.89
N GLN A 920 -24.19 -58.58 7.52
CA GLN A 920 -22.88 -58.21 8.06
C GLN A 920 -21.92 -57.77 6.97
N TRP A 921 -21.84 -58.54 5.88
CA TRP A 921 -20.97 -58.19 4.75
C TRP A 921 -21.29 -56.82 4.15
N ARG A 922 -22.58 -56.54 3.90
CA ARG A 922 -23.03 -55.20 3.46
C ARG A 922 -22.78 -54.13 4.51
N GLY A 923 -22.96 -54.44 5.80
CA GLY A 923 -22.65 -53.54 6.90
C GLY A 923 -21.17 -53.14 6.91
N TRP A 924 -20.26 -54.09 6.67
CA TRP A 924 -18.83 -53.82 6.58
C TRP A 924 -18.46 -52.97 5.35
N MET A 925 -19.06 -53.25 4.18
CA MET A 925 -18.82 -52.43 2.98
C MET A 925 -19.31 -50.99 3.19
N PHE A 926 -20.48 -50.84 3.82
CA PHE A 926 -21.01 -49.53 4.19
C PHE A 926 -20.11 -48.80 5.19
N SER A 927 -19.57 -49.49 6.20
CA SER A 927 -18.62 -48.92 7.15
C SER A 927 -17.35 -48.42 6.45
N VAL A 928 -16.77 -49.19 5.53
CA VAL A 928 -15.60 -48.79 4.72
C VAL A 928 -15.92 -47.56 3.86
N ALA A 929 -17.04 -47.60 3.13
CA ALA A 929 -17.48 -46.47 2.31
C ALA A 929 -17.80 -45.21 3.13
N ALA A 930 -18.30 -45.36 4.36
CA ALA A 930 -18.64 -44.26 5.25
C ALA A 930 -17.40 -43.57 5.84
N VAL A 931 -16.36 -44.34 6.20
CA VAL A 931 -15.08 -43.80 6.72
C VAL A 931 -14.46 -42.83 5.70
N ILE A 932 -14.37 -43.25 4.43
CA ILE A 932 -13.77 -42.42 3.38
C ILE A 932 -14.75 -41.33 2.94
N GLY A 933 -16.00 -41.72 2.68
CA GLY A 933 -16.97 -40.85 2.01
C GLY A 933 -17.61 -39.79 2.90
N SER A 934 -17.80 -40.07 4.20
CA SER A 934 -18.57 -39.21 5.11
C SER A 934 -17.78 -38.69 6.31
N GLN A 935 -16.62 -39.27 6.61
CA GLN A 935 -15.83 -38.93 7.80
C GLN A 935 -14.45 -38.36 7.47
N ASN A 936 -14.21 -38.06 6.19
CA ASN A 936 -12.93 -37.56 5.69
C ASN A 936 -11.74 -38.47 6.08
N GLY A 937 -11.95 -39.78 6.26
CA GLY A 937 -10.88 -40.75 6.49
C GLY A 937 -10.14 -41.08 5.19
N ASN A 938 -8.89 -41.52 5.30
CA ASN A 938 -8.12 -42.00 4.15
C ASN A 938 -8.42 -43.50 3.86
N ILE A 939 -7.84 -44.06 2.79
CA ILE A 939 -8.06 -45.48 2.46
C ILE A 939 -7.50 -46.41 3.55
N VAL A 940 -6.37 -46.03 4.16
CA VAL A 940 -5.70 -46.79 5.23
C VAL A 940 -6.63 -46.96 6.43
N ASP A 941 -7.30 -45.90 6.84
CA ASP A 941 -8.28 -45.89 7.92
C ASP A 941 -9.42 -46.88 7.66
N ALA A 942 -9.94 -46.86 6.44
CA ALA A 942 -11.04 -47.73 6.03
C ALA A 942 -10.62 -49.20 6.02
N LEU A 943 -9.43 -49.51 5.50
CA LEU A 943 -8.86 -50.85 5.53
C LEU A 943 -8.55 -51.33 6.96
N THR A 944 -8.14 -50.42 7.85
CA THR A 944 -7.90 -50.74 9.26
C THR A 944 -9.21 -51.10 9.98
N VAL A 945 -10.30 -50.36 9.71
CA VAL A 945 -11.64 -50.69 10.23
C VAL A 945 -12.11 -52.04 9.69
N PHE A 946 -11.88 -52.32 8.41
CA PHE A 946 -12.18 -53.62 7.81
C PHE A 946 -11.39 -54.75 8.48
N LYS A 947 -10.06 -54.64 8.56
CA LYS A 947 -9.16 -55.62 9.22
C LYS A 947 -9.60 -55.90 10.66
N ARG A 948 -9.88 -54.86 11.46
CA ARG A 948 -10.35 -55.05 12.85
C ARG A 948 -11.73 -55.73 12.91
N ASN A 949 -12.67 -55.36 12.04
CA ASN A 949 -13.97 -56.04 11.98
C ASN A 949 -13.81 -57.54 11.70
N VAL A 950 -12.97 -57.90 10.73
CA VAL A 950 -12.70 -59.29 10.37
C VAL A 950 -12.05 -60.04 11.54
N ASN A 951 -10.98 -59.49 12.12
CA ASN A 951 -10.26 -60.11 13.24
C ASN A 951 -11.16 -60.33 14.47
N LEU A 952 -11.96 -59.32 14.85
CA LEU A 952 -12.83 -59.41 16.03
C LEU A 952 -13.99 -60.40 15.80
N HIS A 953 -14.50 -60.49 14.57
CA HIS A 953 -15.54 -61.46 14.21
C HIS A 953 -15.05 -62.90 14.40
N PHE A 954 -13.87 -63.23 13.87
CA PHE A 954 -13.27 -64.56 14.04
C PHE A 954 -12.77 -64.82 15.48
N SER A 955 -12.58 -63.76 16.28
CA SER A 955 -12.35 -63.86 17.72
C SER A 955 -13.63 -64.05 18.55
N GLY A 956 -14.81 -64.10 17.92
CA GLY A 956 -16.10 -64.33 18.58
C GLY A 956 -16.73 -63.10 19.23
N VAL A 957 -16.31 -61.88 18.87
CA VAL A 957 -16.93 -60.65 19.37
C VAL A 957 -18.25 -60.39 18.62
N GLU A 958 -19.34 -60.26 19.37
CA GLU A 958 -20.67 -59.95 18.83
C GLU A 958 -20.71 -58.57 18.15
N ASP A 959 -21.41 -58.48 17.02
CA ASP A 959 -21.60 -57.25 16.26
C ASP A 959 -22.75 -56.39 16.79
N CYS A 960 -22.72 -55.10 16.45
CA CYS A 960 -23.84 -54.21 16.75
C CYS A 960 -25.02 -54.56 15.84
N THR A 961 -26.17 -54.87 16.42
CA THR A 961 -27.34 -55.31 15.65
C THR A 961 -28.06 -54.20 14.87
N ILE A 962 -27.65 -52.93 15.05
CA ILE A 962 -28.16 -51.78 14.27
C ILE A 962 -27.36 -51.62 12.96
N CYS A 963 -26.03 -51.59 13.06
CA CYS A 963 -25.15 -51.32 11.92
C CYS A 963 -24.50 -52.58 11.32
N TYR A 964 -24.67 -53.74 11.95
CA TYR A 964 -24.07 -55.03 11.58
C TYR A 964 -22.54 -54.98 11.46
N SER A 965 -21.90 -54.14 12.29
CA SER A 965 -20.44 -53.93 12.35
C SER A 965 -19.97 -54.07 13.79
N ILE A 966 -18.76 -54.60 14.01
CA ILE A 966 -18.17 -54.72 15.35
C ILE A 966 -17.48 -53.42 15.72
N ILE A 967 -16.69 -52.85 14.82
CA ILE A 967 -16.15 -51.51 14.95
C ILE A 967 -17.18 -50.51 14.43
N SER A 968 -17.57 -49.57 15.26
CA SER A 968 -18.40 -48.44 14.86
C SER A 968 -17.66 -47.58 13.84
N ALA A 969 -18.32 -47.26 12.74
CA ALA A 969 -17.76 -46.31 11.79
C ALA A 969 -17.56 -44.93 12.45
N GLN A 970 -18.41 -44.51 13.40
CA GLN A 970 -18.40 -43.14 13.91
C GLN A 970 -17.30 -42.86 14.93
N ASP A 971 -17.15 -43.73 15.94
CA ASP A 971 -16.31 -43.52 17.11
C ASP A 971 -15.25 -44.62 17.29
N ARG A 972 -15.15 -45.55 16.31
CA ARG A 972 -14.28 -46.74 16.34
C ARG A 972 -14.43 -47.64 17.59
N SER A 973 -15.52 -47.50 18.34
CA SER A 973 -15.83 -48.31 19.51
C SER A 973 -16.39 -49.69 19.15
N ILE A 974 -16.27 -50.63 20.08
CA ILE A 974 -16.96 -51.93 20.03
C ILE A 974 -18.34 -51.83 20.69
N PRO A 975 -19.32 -52.69 20.35
CA PRO A 975 -20.65 -52.63 20.94
C PRO A 975 -20.62 -53.08 22.40
N THR A 976 -20.63 -52.13 23.32
CA THR A 976 -20.61 -52.40 24.78
C THR A 976 -22.00 -52.32 25.42
N LYS A 977 -22.95 -51.60 24.83
CA LYS A 977 -24.28 -51.38 25.43
C LYS A 977 -25.19 -52.57 25.16
N GLN A 978 -25.47 -53.37 26.17
CA GLN A 978 -26.27 -54.59 26.07
C GLN A 978 -27.71 -54.37 26.54
N CYS A 979 -28.68 -54.83 25.76
CA CYS A 979 -30.08 -54.81 26.18
C CYS A 979 -30.33 -55.81 27.31
N ARG A 980 -31.01 -55.39 28.38
CA ARG A 980 -31.32 -56.26 29.53
C ARG A 980 -32.23 -57.44 29.17
N THR A 981 -33.16 -57.23 28.25
CA THR A 981 -34.18 -58.21 27.82
C THR A 981 -33.63 -59.19 26.78
N CYS A 982 -33.22 -58.70 25.60
CA CYS A 982 -32.82 -59.58 24.49
C CYS A 982 -31.31 -59.87 24.45
N LYS A 983 -30.52 -59.33 25.37
CA LYS A 983 -29.06 -59.54 25.51
C LYS A 983 -28.19 -59.16 24.30
N ASN A 984 -28.76 -58.57 23.24
CA ASN A 984 -28.02 -58.08 22.08
C ASN A 984 -27.23 -56.80 22.44
N LYS A 985 -26.08 -56.61 21.81
CA LYS A 985 -25.18 -55.48 22.02
C LYS A 985 -25.32 -54.42 20.92
N PHE A 986 -25.01 -53.18 21.29
CA PHE A 986 -25.12 -52.00 20.45
C PHE A 986 -23.96 -51.04 20.72
N HIS A 987 -23.53 -50.32 19.68
CA HIS A 987 -22.70 -49.11 19.88
C HIS A 987 -23.54 -48.03 20.55
N ALA A 988 -22.94 -47.27 21.46
CA ALA A 988 -23.61 -46.15 22.12
C ALA A 988 -24.15 -45.13 21.10
N SER A 989 -23.35 -44.79 20.09
CA SER A 989 -23.68 -43.88 19.00
C SER A 989 -24.85 -44.37 18.13
N CYS A 990 -24.86 -45.65 17.74
CA CYS A 990 -25.97 -46.26 17.01
C CYS A 990 -27.28 -46.23 17.81
N LEU A 991 -27.20 -46.56 19.10
CA LEU A 991 -28.34 -46.59 19.99
C LEU A 991 -28.89 -45.18 20.25
N TYR A 992 -28.02 -44.19 20.44
CA TYR A 992 -28.40 -42.79 20.59
C TYR A 992 -29.13 -42.25 19.35
N LYS A 993 -28.58 -42.51 18.16
CA LYS A 993 -29.22 -42.13 16.88
C LYS A 993 -30.58 -42.81 16.72
N TRP A 994 -30.69 -44.08 17.14
CA TRP A 994 -31.97 -44.79 17.16
C TRP A 994 -32.98 -44.13 18.10
N PHE A 995 -32.61 -43.81 19.34
CA PHE A 995 -33.53 -43.15 20.29
C PHE A 995 -34.02 -41.79 19.79
N ARG A 996 -33.13 -40.98 19.21
CA ARG A 996 -33.53 -39.70 18.60
C ARG A 996 -34.49 -39.88 17.42
N SER A 997 -34.24 -40.86 16.56
CA SER A 997 -35.07 -41.07 15.35
C SER A 997 -36.40 -41.79 15.64
N SER A 998 -36.44 -42.66 16.64
CA SER A 998 -37.64 -43.39 17.06
C SER A 998 -38.48 -42.64 18.10
N ASN A 999 -37.95 -41.55 18.67
CA ASN A 999 -38.55 -40.77 19.75
C ASN A 999 -38.91 -41.61 20.99
N SER A 1000 -38.23 -42.75 21.20
CA SER A 1000 -38.40 -43.62 22.35
C SER A 1000 -37.08 -44.28 22.75
N ALA A 1001 -36.82 -44.39 24.05
CA ALA A 1001 -35.64 -45.07 24.61
C ALA A 1001 -35.81 -46.61 24.64
N SER A 1002 -36.32 -47.19 23.54
CA SER A 1002 -36.65 -48.62 23.45
C SER A 1002 -35.69 -49.38 22.54
N CYS A 1003 -35.34 -50.61 22.93
CA CYS A 1003 -34.50 -51.50 22.16
C CYS A 1003 -35.04 -51.70 20.71
N PRO A 1004 -34.20 -51.56 19.67
CA PRO A 1004 -34.62 -51.74 18.28
C PRO A 1004 -35.22 -53.13 17.98
N LEU A 1005 -34.81 -54.15 18.73
CA LEU A 1005 -35.19 -55.54 18.48
C LEU A 1005 -36.41 -55.98 19.28
N CYS A 1006 -36.38 -55.82 20.60
CA CYS A 1006 -37.45 -56.31 21.48
C CYS A 1006 -38.42 -55.22 21.96
N ARG A 1007 -38.19 -53.96 21.59
CA ARG A 1007 -39.03 -52.79 21.90
C ARG A 1007 -39.28 -52.53 23.39
N THR A 1008 -38.61 -53.24 24.30
CA THR A 1008 -38.58 -52.88 25.72
C THR A 1008 -37.69 -51.67 25.94
N VAL A 1009 -38.03 -50.87 26.96
CA VAL A 1009 -37.21 -49.72 27.41
C VAL A 1009 -35.83 -50.25 27.80
N PHE A 1010 -34.79 -49.55 27.31
CA PHE A 1010 -33.41 -50.06 27.29
C PHE A 1010 -32.74 -50.12 28.66
#